data_AF-A0A972T5T2-F1
#
_entry.id   AF-A0A972T5T2-F1
#
_cell.length_a   1.000
_cell.length_b   1.000
_cell.length_c   1.000
_cell.angle_alpha   90.00
_cell.angle_beta   90.00
_cell.angle_gamma   90.00
#
_symmetry.space_group_name_H-M   'P 1'
#
loop_
_entity.id
_entity.type
_entity.pdbx_description
1 polymer ?
#
loop_
_entity_poly.entity_id
_entity_poly.type
_entity_poly.pdbx_seq_one_letter_code
_entity_poly.pdbx_strand_id
1 'polypeptide(L)'
;MTRVAKKLRLPSGNPFVPLIVAFLLVAAMLPLSPAPRAKAAGVLDWVDARGPGNGDAMALAADNVHGIIYRATVGSAGYTAFGKGVWKYQAGKWSSLGGEVASLGVWTLAYDSTGDRLYAGTYGYGVWCYNPSDGTWAEIGYDMRAYDVTALAFGGGKLYAGLWERSNYAGKGVWCYDPADPAAGFVDTGGGVKDYRILSLAWGGDRLYAGAEDRATYSYKGVWYYDPASPDADKWTDTGGGMTNGRAVALAWDYDSELLYSACGYTGASYYDPDSPDADKWTRTQSTVWPFFSCEVTALAYGEGKVYAGCLDVGFGISGVWSYDRAADQWTDTGGGMSAYETKSLAFDTVHHRLFAGTAQDGVWYYDLGNAPPTWCDTRGGVSTSYVNCLAYDPADRLLYVGTQTEGVWSYDPATGAWTDISGGVGAYETICLAWGGGKLYASCADHLVSPLAYSLWSYDPASPGPDKWTDISGTVGTVNNLVYDEARDRLYAGTGEYYSDSGGQGVWSYDPSTGVWADLSGDDIGSFKIDSLALGGDRLYAGCFDASTWWVGVWQCDLTDPSGGWTNTGGSMSAYKAYALAWDGDADRLYASRVDPNQSLYNAGDGVWVYDPTIPAPDKWTDTGGNLSNSIVYALAWDGDADRLYASCWYSFLGTFDGVWVYDPGAGAWDDTHGGVERYYVSSLVYDDELHRLYAGTGGEGVWYYGAPPAIDEVEPASGGVGFEVTVHGSFFGPGDTGAEYVTVGGVPAVVKPGSWTDTSLVCYVPAGVSGTAPVVVHNLNGASNPVGFQVIPSFTVTASVSGKGGKVSPPTQKVVEGGTASIDLIPDSGYHAETITDNGEAKQVADPFVIENVQSDHAVVVTFAPDAPPPPPPPPTTNSIFYFAEGTCRPAFDPYLCIQNPGEKTAEVRITYMLGNGTTSEHTLSVSPHSRATVPVKAHLGEGDDEAHDFSAKVETTN
;
A
#
# COMPACT_ATOMS: atom_id res chain seq x y z
N MET A 1 33.44 -23.94 -37.78
CA MET A 1 33.60 -22.86 -38.78
C MET A 1 33.19 -23.27 -40.20
N THR A 2 33.74 -24.32 -40.79
CA THR A 2 33.49 -24.72 -42.21
C THR A 2 32.05 -25.17 -42.53
N ARG A 3 31.27 -25.63 -41.53
CA ARG A 3 29.85 -26.02 -41.70
C ARG A 3 28.86 -24.83 -41.68
N VAL A 4 29.19 -23.73 -41.00
CA VAL A 4 28.31 -22.55 -40.84
C VAL A 4 28.36 -21.66 -42.09
N ALA A 5 29.56 -21.46 -42.66
CA ALA A 5 29.75 -20.69 -43.89
C ALA A 5 29.00 -21.29 -45.11
N LYS A 6 28.78 -22.61 -45.13
CA LYS A 6 28.10 -23.32 -46.22
C LYS A 6 26.57 -23.15 -46.18
N LYS A 7 25.98 -22.87 -45.01
CA LYS A 7 24.53 -22.61 -44.84
C LYS A 7 24.15 -21.15 -45.17
N LEU A 8 25.06 -20.19 -44.98
CA LEU A 8 24.84 -18.75 -45.18
C LEU A 8 25.18 -18.22 -46.59
N ARG A 9 25.58 -19.08 -47.54
CA ARG A 9 25.94 -18.73 -48.94
C ARG A 9 26.92 -17.55 -49.07
N LEU A 10 27.92 -17.44 -48.18
CA LEU A 10 28.96 -16.41 -48.30
C LEU A 10 30.04 -16.84 -49.32
N PRO A 11 30.57 -15.91 -50.15
CA PRO A 11 31.54 -16.25 -51.19
C PRO A 11 32.86 -16.76 -50.59
N SER A 12 33.31 -17.94 -51.04
CA SER A 12 34.52 -18.60 -50.57
C SER A 12 35.77 -17.86 -51.05
N GLY A 13 36.39 -17.08 -50.15
CA GLY A 13 37.65 -16.38 -50.43
C GLY A 13 37.82 -15.04 -49.71
N ASN A 14 36.80 -14.55 -49.00
CA ASN A 14 36.89 -13.26 -48.31
C ASN A 14 37.60 -13.40 -46.93
N PRO A 15 38.70 -12.68 -46.67
CA PRO A 15 39.46 -12.76 -45.42
C PRO A 15 38.71 -12.21 -44.19
N PHE A 16 37.55 -11.56 -44.37
CA PHE A 16 36.71 -11.04 -43.28
C PHE A 16 35.67 -12.05 -42.75
N VAL A 17 35.53 -13.23 -43.36
CA VAL A 17 34.60 -14.28 -42.90
C VAL A 17 34.89 -14.76 -41.47
N PRO A 18 36.14 -14.93 -41.01
CA PRO A 18 36.44 -15.23 -39.61
C PRO A 18 36.02 -14.11 -38.66
N LEU A 19 36.15 -12.84 -39.09
CA LEU A 19 35.78 -11.66 -38.31
C LEU A 19 34.26 -11.54 -38.17
N ILE A 20 33.50 -11.79 -39.23
CA ILE A 20 32.02 -11.75 -39.22
C ILE A 20 31.44 -12.89 -38.39
N VAL A 21 32.04 -14.09 -38.44
CA VAL A 21 31.62 -15.22 -37.60
C VAL A 21 32.00 -14.99 -36.13
N ALA A 22 33.14 -14.34 -35.85
CA ALA A 22 33.50 -13.91 -34.49
C ALA A 22 32.56 -12.80 -33.99
N PHE A 23 32.17 -11.84 -34.84
CA PHE A 23 31.22 -10.78 -34.50
C PHE A 23 29.81 -11.34 -34.23
N LEU A 24 29.37 -12.35 -34.99
CA LEU A 24 28.09 -13.03 -34.74
C LEU A 24 28.12 -13.95 -33.51
N LEU A 25 29.27 -14.52 -33.16
CA LEU A 25 29.45 -15.26 -31.90
C LEU A 25 29.51 -14.33 -30.70
N VAL A 26 30.13 -13.16 -30.83
CA VAL A 26 30.14 -12.10 -29.80
C VAL A 26 28.75 -11.46 -29.65
N ALA A 27 28.02 -11.24 -30.75
CA ALA A 27 26.64 -10.75 -30.72
C ALA A 27 25.63 -11.79 -30.19
N ALA A 28 25.95 -13.09 -30.28
CA ALA A 28 25.18 -14.16 -29.64
C ALA A 28 25.62 -14.46 -28.19
N MET A 29 26.73 -13.85 -27.74
CA MET A 29 27.23 -13.90 -26.36
C MET A 29 26.96 -12.61 -25.58
N LEU A 30 26.59 -11.52 -26.26
CA LEU A 30 25.89 -10.42 -25.62
C LEU A 30 24.55 -10.98 -25.13
N PRO A 31 24.22 -10.86 -23.83
CA PRO A 31 22.90 -11.27 -23.38
C PRO A 31 21.89 -10.41 -24.11
N LEU A 32 21.04 -11.02 -24.94
CA LEU A 32 19.65 -10.58 -25.02
C LEU A 32 19.21 -10.44 -23.57
N SER A 33 18.76 -9.25 -23.15
CA SER A 33 18.13 -9.07 -21.86
C SER A 33 17.24 -10.28 -21.60
N PRO A 34 17.48 -11.07 -20.55
CA PRO A 34 16.74 -12.29 -20.37
C PRO A 34 15.26 -11.92 -20.31
N ALA A 35 14.42 -12.69 -21.01
CA ALA A 35 13.00 -12.70 -20.71
C ALA A 35 12.83 -12.83 -19.19
N PRO A 36 11.86 -12.12 -18.57
CA PRO A 36 11.63 -12.22 -17.13
C PRO A 36 11.59 -13.69 -16.72
N ARG A 37 12.42 -14.08 -15.75
CA ARG A 37 12.38 -15.44 -15.21
C ARG A 37 10.97 -15.65 -14.65
N ALA A 38 10.33 -16.75 -15.04
CA ALA A 38 9.00 -17.09 -14.53
C ALA A 38 9.05 -17.20 -13.00
N LYS A 39 8.12 -16.48 -12.36
CA LYS A 39 7.98 -16.33 -10.91
C LYS A 39 7.75 -17.68 -10.22
N ALA A 40 8.44 -17.92 -9.11
CA ALA A 40 8.06 -18.96 -8.16
C ALA A 40 6.91 -18.45 -7.27
N ALA A 41 5.89 -19.28 -7.02
CA ALA A 41 4.78 -18.89 -6.16
C ALA A 41 5.29 -18.62 -4.72
N GLY A 42 4.93 -17.47 -4.14
CA GLY A 42 5.30 -17.08 -2.77
C GLY A 42 6.47 -16.10 -2.64
N VAL A 43 7.10 -15.67 -3.74
CA VAL A 43 8.11 -14.59 -3.73
C VAL A 43 7.41 -13.22 -3.72
N LEU A 44 7.79 -12.38 -2.76
CA LEU A 44 7.35 -10.99 -2.63
C LEU A 44 7.77 -10.18 -3.88
N ASP A 45 6.92 -9.27 -4.35
CA ASP A 45 7.25 -8.39 -5.47
C ASP A 45 7.59 -6.99 -4.95
N TRP A 46 8.50 -6.31 -5.64
CA TRP A 46 8.67 -4.87 -5.45
C TRP A 46 7.47 -4.14 -6.06
N VAL A 47 6.91 -3.23 -5.28
CA VAL A 47 5.82 -2.38 -5.70
C VAL A 47 6.35 -0.97 -5.93
N ASP A 48 5.94 -0.42 -7.05
CA ASP A 48 6.23 0.95 -7.41
C ASP A 48 5.46 1.92 -6.48
N ALA A 49 6.17 2.70 -5.67
CA ALA A 49 5.56 3.65 -4.74
C ALA A 49 5.09 4.95 -5.43
N ARG A 50 5.50 5.21 -6.68
CA ARG A 50 5.58 6.55 -7.31
C ARG A 50 4.26 7.10 -7.84
N GLY A 51 3.25 6.26 -8.07
CA GLY A 51 2.23 6.63 -9.06
C GLY A 51 2.87 6.78 -10.46
N PRO A 52 2.16 7.32 -11.47
CA PRO A 52 2.68 7.41 -12.84
C PRO A 52 3.76 8.49 -12.99
N GLY A 53 3.91 9.35 -11.97
CA GLY A 53 4.93 10.38 -11.95
C GLY A 53 4.70 11.59 -12.83
N ASN A 54 5.71 12.45 -12.88
CA ASN A 54 5.79 13.61 -13.77
C ASN A 54 6.24 13.25 -15.20
N GLY A 55 6.43 11.98 -15.56
CA GLY A 55 6.76 11.60 -16.93
C GLY A 55 5.70 12.02 -17.97
N ASP A 56 5.97 11.76 -19.26
CA ASP A 56 5.02 12.07 -20.33
C ASP A 56 3.71 11.26 -20.20
N ALA A 57 2.57 11.96 -20.20
CA ALA A 57 1.23 11.36 -20.22
C ALA A 57 0.69 11.30 -21.66
N MET A 58 1.16 10.31 -22.42
CA MET A 58 0.94 10.23 -23.87
C MET A 58 -0.51 10.03 -24.28
N ALA A 59 -1.26 9.22 -23.53
CA ALA A 59 -2.68 9.03 -23.78
C ALA A 59 -3.44 8.89 -22.47
N LEU A 60 -4.67 9.40 -22.50
CA LEU A 60 -5.65 9.23 -21.45
C LEU A 60 -6.87 8.51 -22.03
N ALA A 61 -7.51 7.67 -21.22
CA ALA A 61 -8.82 7.11 -21.52
C ALA A 61 -9.71 7.19 -20.27
N ALA A 62 -10.95 7.62 -20.44
CA ALA A 62 -11.93 7.67 -19.37
C ALA A 62 -12.82 6.43 -19.39
N ASP A 63 -12.87 5.74 -18.26
CA ASP A 63 -13.90 4.77 -17.93
C ASP A 63 -14.99 5.48 -17.13
N ASN A 64 -15.96 6.00 -17.87
CA ASN A 64 -17.11 6.70 -17.34
C ASN A 64 -18.15 5.75 -16.71
N VAL A 65 -17.94 4.43 -16.73
CA VAL A 65 -18.80 3.47 -16.02
C VAL A 65 -18.37 3.37 -14.56
N HIS A 66 -17.07 3.36 -14.30
CA HIS A 66 -16.51 3.18 -12.96
C HIS A 66 -15.85 4.44 -12.39
N GLY A 67 -15.83 5.55 -13.14
CA GLY A 67 -15.21 6.81 -12.73
C GLY A 67 -13.68 6.69 -12.62
N ILE A 68 -13.06 6.02 -13.58
CA ILE A 68 -11.61 5.75 -13.62
C ILE A 68 -10.99 6.50 -14.79
N ILE A 69 -9.81 7.10 -14.57
CA ILE A 69 -8.97 7.61 -15.65
C ILE A 69 -7.75 6.71 -15.82
N TYR A 70 -7.53 6.23 -17.04
CA TYR A 70 -6.31 5.51 -17.40
C TYR A 70 -5.31 6.45 -18.06
N ARG A 71 -4.03 6.25 -17.74
CA ARG A 71 -2.90 6.98 -18.33
C ARG A 71 -1.89 6.00 -18.91
N ALA A 72 -1.49 6.26 -20.15
CA ALA A 72 -0.37 5.61 -20.80
C ALA A 72 0.92 6.44 -20.66
N THR A 73 2.05 5.75 -20.60
CA THR A 73 3.37 6.37 -20.46
C THR A 73 4.34 5.89 -21.54
N VAL A 74 5.35 6.71 -21.83
CA VAL A 74 6.50 6.38 -22.70
C VAL A 74 7.79 6.79 -22.00
N GLY A 75 8.91 6.16 -22.37
CA GLY A 75 10.23 6.46 -21.80
C GLY A 75 10.70 7.90 -22.07
N SER A 76 11.62 8.38 -21.22
CA SER A 76 12.11 9.77 -21.12
C SER A 76 12.75 10.37 -22.39
N ALA A 77 13.14 9.55 -23.37
CA ALA A 77 13.72 10.01 -24.63
C ALA A 77 12.68 10.30 -25.74
N GLY A 78 11.38 10.13 -25.47
CA GLY A 78 10.33 10.25 -26.47
C GLY A 78 10.37 9.12 -27.51
N TYR A 79 9.20 8.62 -27.88
CA TYR A 79 9.03 7.62 -28.96
C TYR A 79 9.90 6.36 -28.85
N THR A 80 9.98 5.76 -27.65
CA THR A 80 10.70 4.50 -27.46
C THR A 80 9.75 3.33 -27.27
N ALA A 81 10.27 2.11 -27.51
CA ALA A 81 9.54 0.86 -27.29
C ALA A 81 9.32 0.55 -25.80
N PHE A 82 9.98 1.29 -24.93
CA PHE A 82 9.99 1.09 -23.49
C PHE A 82 9.32 2.27 -22.79
N GLY A 83 8.63 1.98 -21.69
CA GLY A 83 7.86 2.96 -20.93
C GLY A 83 7.50 2.37 -19.56
N LYS A 84 6.57 3.02 -18.87
CA LYS A 84 6.08 2.60 -17.55
C LYS A 84 4.67 2.01 -17.62
N GLY A 85 4.30 1.49 -18.80
CA GLY A 85 3.00 0.85 -19.05
C GLY A 85 1.81 1.79 -18.84
N VAL A 86 0.77 1.25 -18.20
CA VAL A 86 -0.52 1.91 -18.00
C VAL A 86 -0.86 2.00 -16.52
N TRP A 87 -1.40 3.15 -16.13
CA TRP A 87 -1.77 3.50 -14.77
C TRP A 87 -3.26 3.84 -14.71
N LYS A 88 -3.91 3.57 -13.58
CA LYS A 88 -5.28 3.98 -13.29
C LYS A 88 -5.34 5.00 -12.16
N TYR A 89 -6.17 6.01 -12.32
CA TYR A 89 -6.53 7.00 -11.32
C TYR A 89 -7.95 6.76 -10.86
N GLN A 90 -8.12 6.46 -9.57
CA GLN A 90 -9.42 6.20 -8.95
C GLN A 90 -9.39 6.66 -7.50
N ALA A 91 -10.47 7.30 -7.04
CA ALA A 91 -10.59 7.79 -5.67
C ALA A 91 -9.41 8.67 -5.19
N GLY A 92 -8.86 9.49 -6.09
CA GLY A 92 -7.75 10.40 -5.77
C GLY A 92 -6.36 9.76 -5.81
N LYS A 93 -6.25 8.48 -6.18
CA LYS A 93 -4.99 7.73 -6.15
C LYS A 93 -4.65 7.15 -7.50
N TRP A 94 -3.35 7.16 -7.82
CA TRP A 94 -2.82 6.41 -8.96
C TRP A 94 -2.33 5.03 -8.54
N SER A 95 -2.54 4.03 -9.40
CA SER A 95 -1.96 2.68 -9.25
C SER A 95 -1.57 2.10 -10.61
N SER A 96 -0.45 1.36 -10.64
CA SER A 96 0.02 0.68 -11.85
C SER A 96 -0.90 -0.50 -12.18
N LEU A 97 -1.17 -0.72 -13.47
CA LEU A 97 -1.84 -1.94 -13.93
C LEU A 97 -0.89 -3.13 -14.13
N GLY A 98 0.41 -2.94 -13.93
CA GLY A 98 1.41 -4.00 -13.93
C GLY A 98 1.41 -4.89 -15.18
N GLY A 99 1.80 -6.15 -14.98
CA GLY A 99 1.79 -7.20 -16.01
C GLY A 99 2.79 -6.98 -17.14
N GLU A 100 2.57 -7.65 -18.28
CA GLU A 100 3.50 -7.64 -19.42
C GLU A 100 3.62 -6.27 -20.10
N VAL A 101 2.65 -5.38 -19.87
CA VAL A 101 2.64 -4.01 -20.42
C VAL A 101 3.46 -3.04 -19.55
N ALA A 102 3.82 -3.40 -18.32
CA ALA A 102 4.47 -2.51 -17.36
C ALA A 102 5.77 -1.86 -17.86
N SER A 103 6.50 -2.51 -18.77
CA SER A 103 7.75 -1.99 -19.35
C SER A 103 7.60 -1.43 -20.77
N LEU A 104 6.39 -1.45 -21.33
CA LEU A 104 6.15 -1.06 -22.73
C LEU A 104 5.85 0.43 -22.84
N GLY A 105 6.29 1.03 -23.95
CA GLY A 105 5.85 2.36 -24.36
C GLY A 105 4.43 2.28 -24.94
N VAL A 106 3.46 2.85 -24.23
CA VAL A 106 2.04 2.86 -24.64
C VAL A 106 1.69 4.24 -25.18
N TRP A 107 1.17 4.29 -26.40
CA TRP A 107 0.95 5.54 -27.14
C TRP A 107 -0.51 5.97 -27.19
N THR A 108 -1.43 5.03 -27.09
CA THR A 108 -2.86 5.30 -27.25
C THR A 108 -3.66 4.30 -26.42
N LEU A 109 -4.79 4.77 -25.90
CA LEU A 109 -5.71 3.99 -25.08
C LEU A 109 -7.12 4.13 -25.65
N ALA A 110 -7.91 3.06 -25.55
CA ALA A 110 -9.35 3.12 -25.79
C ALA A 110 -10.07 2.24 -24.76
N TYR A 111 -11.16 2.73 -24.21
CA TYR A 111 -11.99 2.00 -23.26
C TYR A 111 -13.29 1.53 -23.93
N ASP A 112 -13.60 0.26 -23.73
CA ASP A 112 -14.85 -0.38 -24.13
C ASP A 112 -15.78 -0.46 -22.92
N SER A 113 -16.75 0.45 -22.90
CA SER A 113 -17.78 0.52 -21.87
C SER A 113 -18.82 -0.60 -21.95
N THR A 114 -18.86 -1.37 -23.03
CA THR A 114 -19.82 -2.46 -23.24
C THR A 114 -19.28 -3.80 -22.76
N GLY A 115 -17.99 -4.05 -22.98
CA GLY A 115 -17.27 -5.26 -22.57
C GLY A 115 -16.49 -5.10 -21.27
N ASP A 116 -16.42 -3.88 -20.70
CA ASP A 116 -15.58 -3.53 -19.55
C ASP A 116 -14.11 -3.93 -19.79
N ARG A 117 -13.51 -3.33 -20.82
CA ARG A 117 -12.14 -3.63 -21.26
C ARG A 117 -11.38 -2.35 -21.61
N LEU A 118 -10.10 -2.33 -21.26
CA LEU A 118 -9.17 -1.29 -21.68
C LEU A 118 -8.22 -1.85 -22.74
N TYR A 119 -8.04 -1.12 -23.84
CA TYR A 119 -7.10 -1.48 -24.90
C TYR A 119 -5.93 -0.51 -24.92
N ALA A 120 -4.71 -1.05 -25.04
CA ALA A 120 -3.47 -0.31 -25.08
C ALA A 120 -2.72 -0.54 -26.39
N GLY A 121 -2.52 0.52 -27.16
CA GLY A 121 -1.72 0.52 -28.38
C GLY A 121 -0.27 0.87 -28.06
N THR A 122 0.66 0.03 -28.51
CA THR A 122 2.07 0.14 -28.14
C THR A 122 2.98 0.52 -29.30
N TYR A 123 4.19 0.95 -28.97
CA TYR A 123 5.28 1.12 -29.95
C TYR A 123 5.92 -0.23 -30.28
N GLY A 124 5.43 -0.88 -31.34
CA GLY A 124 6.05 -2.09 -31.87
C GLY A 124 5.75 -3.39 -31.14
N TYR A 125 4.81 -3.40 -30.20
CA TYR A 125 4.36 -4.60 -29.47
C TYR A 125 2.86 -4.86 -29.65
N GLY A 126 2.27 -4.33 -30.73
CA GLY A 126 0.87 -4.55 -31.07
C GLY A 126 -0.11 -3.88 -30.10
N VAL A 127 -1.27 -4.52 -29.93
CA VAL A 127 -2.37 -4.08 -29.05
C VAL A 127 -2.54 -5.08 -27.92
N TRP A 128 -2.72 -4.56 -26.72
CA TRP A 128 -2.97 -5.31 -25.50
C TRP A 128 -4.36 -5.00 -24.95
N CYS A 129 -5.02 -6.00 -24.37
CA CYS A 129 -6.32 -5.89 -23.74
C CYS A 129 -6.19 -6.17 -22.25
N TYR A 130 -6.68 -5.26 -21.41
CA TYR A 130 -6.73 -5.41 -19.96
C TYR A 130 -8.14 -5.79 -19.53
N ASN A 131 -8.22 -6.80 -18.65
CA ASN A 131 -9.45 -7.23 -18.00
C ASN A 131 -9.48 -6.73 -16.55
N PRO A 132 -10.32 -5.72 -16.22
CA PRO A 132 -10.40 -5.18 -14.86
C PRO A 132 -10.86 -6.20 -13.81
N SER A 133 -11.61 -7.24 -14.20
CA SER A 133 -12.17 -8.21 -13.26
C SER A 133 -11.15 -9.18 -12.64
N ASP A 134 -10.04 -9.44 -13.33
CA ASP A 134 -8.96 -10.32 -12.85
C ASP A 134 -7.58 -9.66 -12.87
N GLY A 135 -7.47 -8.42 -13.36
CA GLY A 135 -6.23 -7.65 -13.40
C GLY A 135 -5.23 -8.13 -14.44
N THR A 136 -5.65 -8.92 -15.44
CA THR A 136 -4.74 -9.54 -16.41
C THR A 136 -4.67 -8.77 -17.73
N TRP A 137 -3.51 -8.85 -18.38
CA TRP A 137 -3.27 -8.37 -19.73
C TRP A 137 -3.21 -9.55 -20.71
N ALA A 138 -3.81 -9.37 -21.89
CA ALA A 138 -3.72 -10.30 -23.01
C ALA A 138 -3.25 -9.55 -24.27
N GLU A 139 -2.23 -10.10 -24.94
CA GLU A 139 -1.83 -9.60 -26.25
C GLU A 139 -2.84 -10.05 -27.32
N ILE A 140 -3.47 -9.08 -28.00
CA ILE A 140 -4.45 -9.33 -29.06
C ILE A 140 -3.97 -8.89 -30.44
N GLY A 141 -2.88 -8.12 -30.52
CA GLY A 141 -2.32 -7.57 -31.75
C GLY A 141 -0.95 -8.13 -32.14
N TYR A 142 -0.68 -9.42 -31.88
CA TYR A 142 0.63 -10.03 -32.15
C TYR A 142 1.09 -9.86 -33.61
N ASP A 143 0.18 -10.03 -34.57
CA ASP A 143 0.47 -9.87 -36.00
C ASP A 143 0.77 -8.41 -36.40
N MET A 144 0.56 -7.46 -35.49
CA MET A 144 0.76 -6.02 -35.69
C MET A 144 2.09 -5.51 -35.11
N ARG A 145 2.94 -6.37 -34.53
CA ARG A 145 4.25 -5.95 -33.94
C ARG A 145 5.20 -5.27 -34.92
N ALA A 146 5.01 -5.47 -36.23
CA ALA A 146 5.76 -4.75 -37.26
C ALA A 146 5.40 -3.26 -37.34
N TYR A 147 4.28 -2.86 -36.76
CA TYR A 147 3.69 -1.52 -36.85
C TYR A 147 3.60 -0.86 -35.47
N ASP A 148 3.60 0.47 -35.47
CA ASP A 148 3.23 1.26 -34.30
C ASP A 148 1.74 1.52 -34.33
N VAL A 149 1.10 1.36 -33.17
CA VAL A 149 -0.31 1.69 -32.98
C VAL A 149 -0.40 3.15 -32.55
N THR A 150 -0.80 4.01 -33.46
CA THR A 150 -0.76 5.47 -33.27
C THR A 150 -2.08 6.06 -32.78
N ALA A 151 -3.19 5.35 -32.99
CA ALA A 151 -4.50 5.76 -32.52
C ALA A 151 -5.38 4.53 -32.27
N LEU A 152 -6.20 4.57 -31.22
CA LEU A 152 -7.26 3.61 -30.95
C LEU A 152 -8.58 4.34 -30.79
N ALA A 153 -9.66 3.72 -31.27
CA ALA A 153 -11.02 4.12 -30.94
C ALA A 153 -11.89 2.86 -30.82
N PHE A 154 -12.78 2.86 -29.82
CA PHE A 154 -13.77 1.82 -29.65
C PHE A 154 -15.16 2.37 -29.99
N GLY A 155 -15.94 1.61 -30.76
CA GLY A 155 -17.31 1.99 -31.11
C GLY A 155 -17.97 1.01 -32.07
N GLY A 156 -19.30 1.02 -32.10
CA GLY A 156 -20.06 0.03 -32.88
C GLY A 156 -19.80 -1.42 -32.46
N GLY A 157 -19.37 -1.63 -31.20
CA GLY A 157 -18.98 -2.93 -30.66
C GLY A 157 -17.63 -3.45 -31.13
N LYS A 158 -16.80 -2.63 -31.80
CA LYS A 158 -15.49 -3.04 -32.34
C LYS A 158 -14.40 -2.05 -31.93
N LEU A 159 -13.16 -2.56 -31.93
CA LEU A 159 -11.96 -1.77 -31.73
C LEU A 159 -11.32 -1.45 -33.10
N TYR A 160 -10.89 -0.20 -33.29
CA TYR A 160 -10.19 0.25 -34.48
C TYR A 160 -8.81 0.77 -34.11
N ALA A 161 -7.80 0.35 -34.87
CA ALA A 161 -6.40 0.69 -34.66
C ALA A 161 -5.82 1.36 -35.90
N GLY A 162 -5.32 2.58 -35.73
CA GLY A 162 -4.54 3.30 -36.72
C GLY A 162 -3.08 2.87 -36.68
N LEU A 163 -2.50 2.61 -37.84
CA LEU A 163 -1.18 1.97 -37.94
C LEU A 163 -0.16 2.76 -38.74
N TRP A 164 1.09 2.60 -38.33
CA TRP A 164 2.26 3.19 -38.98
C TRP A 164 3.43 2.19 -39.08
N GLU A 165 4.03 2.06 -40.26
CA GLU A 165 5.20 1.20 -40.46
C GLU A 165 6.51 1.98 -40.23
N ARG A 166 7.24 1.59 -39.17
CA ARG A 166 8.52 2.21 -38.77
C ARG A 166 9.63 2.06 -39.81
N SER A 167 9.65 0.93 -40.52
CA SER A 167 10.78 0.51 -41.36
C SER A 167 10.97 1.40 -42.59
N ASN A 168 9.87 1.92 -43.13
CA ASN A 168 9.80 2.61 -44.41
C ASN A 168 8.92 3.87 -44.35
N TYR A 169 8.47 4.26 -43.16
CA TYR A 169 7.58 5.39 -42.91
C TYR A 169 6.23 5.31 -43.64
N ALA A 170 5.81 4.14 -44.11
CA ALA A 170 4.55 3.95 -44.83
C ALA A 170 3.35 3.88 -43.88
N GLY A 171 2.21 4.38 -44.34
CA GLY A 171 0.93 4.18 -43.69
C GLY A 171 0.40 2.76 -43.87
N LYS A 172 -0.37 2.27 -42.89
CA LYS A 172 -1.06 0.96 -42.96
C LYS A 172 -2.56 1.07 -42.70
N GLY A 173 -3.09 2.30 -42.77
CA GLY A 173 -4.51 2.56 -42.61
C GLY A 173 -5.04 2.16 -41.24
N VAL A 174 -6.28 1.69 -41.24
CA VAL A 174 -7.03 1.32 -40.04
C VAL A 174 -7.38 -0.15 -40.07
N TRP A 175 -7.06 -0.85 -38.99
CA TRP A 175 -7.40 -2.26 -38.79
C TRP A 175 -8.47 -2.37 -37.72
N CYS A 176 -9.36 -3.34 -37.84
CA CYS A 176 -10.51 -3.54 -36.97
C CYS A 176 -10.41 -4.89 -36.24
N TYR A 177 -10.75 -4.91 -34.97
CA TYR A 177 -10.85 -6.10 -34.13
C TYR A 177 -12.26 -6.22 -33.56
N ASP A 178 -12.82 -7.42 -33.61
CA ASP A 178 -14.14 -7.74 -33.10
C ASP A 178 -14.01 -8.55 -31.80
N PRO A 179 -14.31 -7.96 -30.62
CA PRO A 179 -14.27 -8.68 -29.36
C PRO A 179 -15.24 -9.87 -29.30
N ALA A 180 -16.29 -9.90 -30.14
CA ALA A 180 -17.22 -11.03 -30.22
C ALA A 180 -16.67 -12.19 -31.08
N ASP A 181 -15.62 -11.97 -31.88
CA ASP A 181 -14.91 -12.98 -32.66
C ASP A 181 -13.39 -12.81 -32.56
N PRO A 182 -12.80 -13.07 -31.37
CA PRO A 182 -11.37 -12.86 -31.13
C PRO A 182 -10.48 -13.76 -32.01
N ALA A 183 -11.02 -14.88 -32.52
CA ALA A 183 -10.29 -15.81 -33.38
C ALA A 183 -9.99 -15.24 -34.77
N ALA A 184 -10.76 -14.25 -35.23
CA ALA A 184 -10.51 -13.56 -36.49
C ALA A 184 -9.28 -12.63 -36.44
N GLY A 185 -8.86 -12.22 -35.24
CA GLY A 185 -7.80 -11.24 -35.05
C GLY A 185 -8.13 -9.87 -35.64
N PHE A 186 -7.11 -9.05 -35.87
CA PHE A 186 -7.29 -7.77 -36.54
C PHE A 186 -7.39 -7.93 -38.06
N VAL A 187 -8.35 -7.23 -38.66
CA VAL A 187 -8.60 -7.23 -40.12
C VAL A 187 -8.44 -5.83 -40.67
N ASP A 188 -7.64 -5.68 -41.73
CA ASP A 188 -7.50 -4.41 -42.45
C ASP A 188 -8.85 -3.97 -43.04
N THR A 189 -9.27 -2.73 -42.74
CA THR A 189 -10.51 -2.16 -43.29
C THR A 189 -10.39 -1.83 -44.78
N GLY A 190 -9.16 -1.77 -45.31
CA GLY A 190 -8.86 -1.52 -46.72
C GLY A 190 -9.26 -0.11 -47.17
N GLY A 191 -9.60 0.00 -48.45
CA GLY A 191 -10.19 1.23 -49.00
C GLY A 191 -9.26 2.44 -49.11
N GLY A 192 -9.85 3.63 -49.06
CA GLY A 192 -9.19 4.91 -49.34
C GLY A 192 -8.03 5.30 -48.40
N VAL A 193 -7.99 4.76 -47.18
CA VAL A 193 -6.99 5.12 -46.16
C VAL A 193 -5.87 4.09 -45.96
N LYS A 194 -5.92 2.95 -46.67
CA LYS A 194 -5.05 1.79 -46.43
C LYS A 194 -3.53 2.07 -46.46
N ASP A 195 -3.11 3.07 -47.25
CA ASP A 195 -1.70 3.45 -47.43
C ASP A 195 -1.33 4.70 -46.61
N TYR A 196 -2.26 5.23 -45.82
CA TYR A 196 -2.08 6.45 -45.03
C TYR A 196 -1.73 6.14 -43.58
N ARG A 197 -0.91 7.01 -43.00
CA ARG A 197 -0.64 7.01 -41.57
C ARG A 197 -1.83 7.66 -40.89
N ILE A 198 -2.34 6.98 -39.88
CA ILE A 198 -3.48 7.47 -39.09
C ILE A 198 -2.94 8.19 -37.85
N LEU A 199 -3.37 9.42 -37.65
CA LEU A 199 -2.90 10.27 -36.54
C LEU A 199 -3.88 10.28 -35.37
N SER A 200 -5.18 10.18 -35.67
CA SER A 200 -6.25 10.24 -34.69
C SER A 200 -7.44 9.44 -35.20
N LEU A 201 -8.19 8.88 -34.25
CA LEU A 201 -9.43 8.17 -34.49
C LEU A 201 -10.48 8.67 -33.52
N ALA A 202 -11.72 8.82 -33.99
CA ALA A 202 -12.87 9.11 -33.14
C ALA A 202 -14.09 8.35 -33.66
N TRP A 203 -14.87 7.76 -32.75
CA TRP A 203 -16.17 7.18 -33.08
C TRP A 203 -17.29 8.16 -32.75
N GLY A 204 -18.29 8.30 -33.61
CA GLY A 204 -19.39 9.24 -33.41
C GLY A 204 -20.55 9.05 -34.38
N GLY A 205 -21.77 9.28 -33.90
CA GLY A 205 -23.02 8.97 -34.62
C GLY A 205 -23.14 7.47 -34.85
N ASP A 206 -22.68 7.02 -36.01
CA ASP A 206 -22.65 5.62 -36.45
C ASP A 206 -21.38 5.30 -37.28
N ARG A 207 -20.39 6.20 -37.26
CA ARG A 207 -19.19 6.16 -38.11
C ARG A 207 -17.91 6.26 -37.29
N LEU A 208 -16.84 5.74 -37.88
CA LEU A 208 -15.48 6.00 -37.43
C LEU A 208 -14.87 7.12 -38.28
N TYR A 209 -14.25 8.11 -37.65
CA TYR A 209 -13.52 9.18 -38.30
C TYR A 209 -12.01 9.00 -38.09
N ALA A 210 -11.22 9.30 -39.13
CA ALA A 210 -9.78 9.14 -39.12
C ALA A 210 -9.07 10.38 -39.68
N GLY A 211 -8.15 10.93 -38.91
CA GLY A 211 -7.19 11.92 -39.40
C GLY A 211 -6.04 11.20 -40.11
N ALA A 212 -5.81 11.52 -41.39
CA ALA A 212 -4.89 10.79 -42.24
C ALA A 212 -3.79 11.69 -42.84
N GLU A 213 -2.57 11.15 -42.93
CA GLU A 213 -1.46 11.75 -43.68
C GLU A 213 -0.74 10.71 -44.54
N ASP A 214 -0.22 11.14 -45.69
CA ASP A 214 0.70 10.36 -46.49
C ASP A 214 2.13 10.88 -46.23
N ARG A 215 2.81 10.18 -45.33
CA ARG A 215 4.17 10.54 -44.91
C ARG A 215 5.22 10.21 -45.97
N ALA A 216 4.92 9.31 -46.91
CA ALA A 216 5.83 9.03 -48.02
C ALA A 216 5.94 10.22 -48.99
N THR A 217 4.85 10.99 -49.13
CA THR A 217 4.81 12.19 -49.97
C THR A 217 4.82 13.50 -49.18
N TYR A 218 4.89 13.44 -47.84
CA TYR A 218 4.72 14.58 -46.94
C TYR A 218 3.44 15.37 -47.25
N SER A 219 2.36 14.68 -47.63
CA SER A 219 1.07 15.30 -47.96
C SER A 219 0.00 14.93 -46.94
N TYR A 220 -0.72 15.94 -46.45
CA TYR A 220 -1.86 15.72 -45.55
C TYR A 220 -3.07 15.25 -46.36
N LYS A 221 -3.86 14.31 -45.81
CA LYS A 221 -5.04 13.73 -46.47
C LYS A 221 -6.35 14.12 -45.79
N GLY A 222 -6.29 15.02 -44.81
CA GLY A 222 -7.46 15.52 -44.09
C GLY A 222 -8.13 14.43 -43.26
N VAL A 223 -9.46 14.51 -43.16
CA VAL A 223 -10.29 13.62 -42.36
C VAL A 223 -11.14 12.74 -43.27
N TRP A 224 -11.17 11.46 -42.97
CA TRP A 224 -11.97 10.45 -43.64
C TRP A 224 -12.97 9.86 -42.66
N TYR A 225 -14.11 9.36 -43.16
CA TYR A 225 -15.02 8.55 -42.35
C TYR A 225 -15.22 7.17 -42.94
N TYR A 226 -15.38 6.19 -42.06
CA TYR A 226 -15.71 4.80 -42.35
C TYR A 226 -17.14 4.53 -41.90
N ASP A 227 -17.96 4.11 -42.86
CA ASP A 227 -19.33 3.68 -42.62
C ASP A 227 -19.39 2.14 -42.65
N PRO A 228 -19.48 1.47 -41.48
CA PRO A 228 -19.54 0.00 -41.43
C PRO A 228 -20.79 -0.56 -42.12
N ALA A 229 -21.88 0.22 -42.18
CA ALA A 229 -23.15 -0.16 -42.79
C ALA A 229 -23.19 0.10 -44.30
N SER A 230 -22.22 0.82 -44.85
CA SER A 230 -22.15 1.07 -46.29
C SER A 230 -22.13 -0.24 -47.09
N PRO A 231 -22.95 -0.34 -48.16
CA PRO A 231 -22.96 -1.49 -49.05
C PRO A 231 -21.76 -1.50 -50.01
N ASP A 232 -20.99 -0.40 -50.07
CA ASP A 232 -19.87 -0.26 -50.99
C ASP A 232 -18.65 -1.08 -50.54
N ALA A 233 -17.86 -1.53 -51.52
CA ALA A 233 -16.64 -2.28 -51.25
C ALA A 233 -15.56 -1.43 -50.57
N ASP A 234 -15.49 -0.14 -50.93
CA ASP A 234 -14.75 0.86 -50.18
C ASP A 234 -15.73 1.60 -49.27
N LYS A 235 -15.55 1.40 -47.97
CA LYS A 235 -16.40 1.99 -46.93
C LYS A 235 -15.85 3.32 -46.42
N TRP A 236 -14.70 3.75 -46.92
CA TRP A 236 -14.06 5.01 -46.57
C TRP A 236 -14.46 6.13 -47.53
N THR A 237 -14.84 7.28 -46.98
CA THR A 237 -15.16 8.48 -47.75
C THR A 237 -14.37 9.67 -47.22
N ASP A 238 -13.74 10.42 -48.13
CA ASP A 238 -13.11 11.71 -47.82
C ASP A 238 -14.20 12.73 -47.47
N THR A 239 -14.06 13.41 -46.33
CA THR A 239 -15.02 14.45 -45.91
C THR A 239 -15.00 15.69 -46.81
N GLY A 240 -13.93 15.89 -47.60
CA GLY A 240 -13.76 17.06 -48.48
C GLY A 240 -13.54 18.37 -47.73
N GLY A 241 -13.45 19.49 -48.46
CA GLY A 241 -13.39 20.85 -47.89
C GLY A 241 -12.00 21.43 -47.61
N GLY A 242 -11.96 22.61 -46.97
CA GLY A 242 -10.74 23.40 -46.70
C GLY A 242 -9.69 22.75 -45.79
N MET A 243 -9.95 21.55 -45.26
CA MET A 243 -9.03 20.77 -44.42
C MET A 243 -8.21 19.72 -45.17
N THR A 244 -8.42 19.57 -46.49
CA THR A 244 -7.72 18.61 -47.37
C THR A 244 -6.20 18.81 -47.48
N ASN A 245 -5.64 19.86 -46.87
CA ASN A 245 -4.19 20.14 -46.82
C ASN A 245 -3.66 20.42 -45.39
N GLY A 246 -4.42 20.07 -44.34
CA GLY A 246 -4.03 20.27 -42.95
C GLY A 246 -3.78 18.96 -42.20
N ARG A 247 -2.82 18.96 -41.27
CA ARG A 247 -2.49 17.80 -40.42
C ARG A 247 -3.57 17.63 -39.34
N ALA A 248 -4.55 16.76 -39.57
CA ALA A 248 -5.63 16.44 -38.62
C ALA A 248 -5.10 15.56 -37.46
N VAL A 249 -4.54 16.21 -36.45
CA VAL A 249 -3.79 15.55 -35.36
C VAL A 249 -4.67 15.09 -34.22
N ALA A 250 -5.85 15.69 -34.03
CA ALA A 250 -6.80 15.31 -32.99
C ALA A 250 -8.24 15.42 -33.50
N LEU A 251 -9.09 14.50 -33.03
CA LEU A 251 -10.51 14.43 -33.33
C LEU A 251 -11.30 14.28 -32.03
N ALA A 252 -12.46 14.92 -31.94
CA ALA A 252 -13.41 14.71 -30.85
C ALA A 252 -14.84 14.77 -31.39
N TRP A 253 -15.73 13.96 -30.84
CA TRP A 253 -17.15 13.97 -31.20
C TRP A 253 -17.95 14.72 -30.14
N ASP A 254 -18.74 15.69 -30.59
CA ASP A 254 -19.76 16.38 -29.80
C ASP A 254 -21.04 15.55 -29.84
N TYR A 255 -21.36 14.91 -28.70
CA TYR A 255 -22.52 14.04 -28.58
C TYR A 255 -23.86 14.81 -28.47
N ASP A 256 -23.83 16.09 -28.11
CA ASP A 256 -25.05 16.90 -28.00
C ASP A 256 -25.45 17.49 -29.36
N SER A 257 -24.47 17.89 -30.17
CA SER A 257 -24.70 18.52 -31.47
C SER A 257 -24.53 17.57 -32.68
N GLU A 258 -24.05 16.34 -32.46
CA GLU A 258 -23.69 15.37 -33.50
C GLU A 258 -22.66 15.92 -34.51
N LEU A 259 -21.64 16.62 -33.99
CA LEU A 259 -20.58 17.22 -34.79
C LEU A 259 -19.22 16.58 -34.53
N LEU A 260 -18.42 16.44 -35.57
CA LEU A 260 -17.01 16.07 -35.44
C LEU A 260 -16.14 17.31 -35.37
N TYR A 261 -15.43 17.50 -34.28
CA TYR A 261 -14.37 18.50 -34.17
C TYR A 261 -13.03 17.91 -34.60
N SER A 262 -12.26 18.71 -35.34
CA SER A 262 -10.92 18.36 -35.80
C SER A 262 -9.98 19.53 -35.59
N ALA A 263 -8.79 19.20 -35.08
CA ALA A 263 -7.70 20.15 -34.93
C ALA A 263 -6.66 19.95 -36.04
N CYS A 264 -6.36 21.04 -36.75
CA CYS A 264 -5.29 21.10 -37.72
C CYS A 264 -4.09 21.80 -37.10
N GLY A 265 -2.96 21.08 -36.99
CA GLY A 265 -1.78 21.50 -36.22
C GLY A 265 -1.57 23.01 -36.13
N TYR A 266 -1.29 23.70 -37.25
CA TYR A 266 -0.99 25.14 -37.28
C TYR A 266 -2.12 26.05 -37.76
N THR A 267 -3.34 25.56 -37.98
CA THR A 267 -4.44 26.36 -38.56
C THR A 267 -5.70 26.42 -37.70
N GLY A 268 -5.71 25.69 -36.60
CA GLY A 268 -6.75 25.73 -35.57
C GLY A 268 -7.80 24.64 -35.68
N ALA A 269 -8.91 24.82 -34.97
CA ALA A 269 -9.99 23.84 -34.89
C ALA A 269 -11.18 24.21 -35.79
N SER A 270 -11.78 23.18 -36.38
CA SER A 270 -12.99 23.25 -37.18
C SER A 270 -13.95 22.14 -36.76
N TYR A 271 -15.22 22.29 -37.07
CA TYR A 271 -16.20 21.21 -36.93
C TYR A 271 -16.79 20.82 -38.28
N TYR A 272 -17.09 19.53 -38.41
CA TYR A 272 -17.75 18.92 -39.55
C TYR A 272 -19.16 18.52 -39.16
N ASP A 273 -20.11 18.98 -39.97
CA ASP A 273 -21.52 18.64 -39.85
C ASP A 273 -21.89 17.62 -40.93
N PRO A 274 -22.05 16.32 -40.60
CA PRO A 274 -22.37 15.28 -41.57
C PRO A 274 -23.71 15.51 -42.29
N ASP A 275 -24.63 16.25 -41.67
CA ASP A 275 -25.99 16.48 -42.17
C ASP A 275 -26.16 17.85 -42.83
N SER A 276 -25.12 18.69 -42.82
CA SER A 276 -25.14 19.97 -43.51
C SER A 276 -25.51 19.79 -44.99
N PRO A 277 -26.44 20.62 -45.51
CA PRO A 277 -26.83 20.60 -46.91
C PRO A 277 -25.77 21.24 -47.83
N ASP A 278 -24.76 21.92 -47.25
CA ASP A 278 -23.72 22.61 -48.00
C ASP A 278 -22.70 21.63 -48.59
N ALA A 279 -22.11 22.02 -49.73
CA ALA A 279 -21.08 21.22 -50.40
C ALA A 279 -19.78 21.16 -49.60
N ASP A 280 -19.45 22.22 -48.85
CA ASP A 280 -18.42 22.21 -47.82
C ASP A 280 -19.10 22.09 -46.47
N LYS A 281 -18.92 20.93 -45.83
CA LYS A 281 -19.54 20.58 -44.56
C LYS A 281 -18.70 21.01 -43.35
N TRP A 282 -17.53 21.61 -43.60
CA TRP A 282 -16.64 22.11 -42.56
C TRP A 282 -16.91 23.57 -42.25
N THR A 283 -17.00 23.87 -40.96
CA THR A 283 -17.03 25.24 -40.44
C THR A 283 -15.83 25.48 -39.54
N ARG A 284 -15.08 26.53 -39.84
CA ARG A 284 -13.96 26.96 -38.99
C ARG A 284 -14.50 27.67 -37.76
N THR A 285 -14.00 27.30 -36.58
CA THR A 285 -14.31 28.04 -35.35
C THR A 285 -13.68 29.44 -35.44
N GLN A 286 -14.43 30.51 -35.13
CA GLN A 286 -13.88 31.86 -35.11
C GLN A 286 -13.52 32.25 -33.69
N SER A 287 -12.53 33.14 -33.54
CA SER A 287 -12.38 33.88 -32.30
C SER A 287 -11.76 35.23 -32.60
N THR A 288 -12.36 36.28 -32.05
CA THR A 288 -11.84 37.66 -32.08
C THR A 288 -10.61 37.86 -31.18
N VAL A 289 -10.26 36.85 -30.38
CA VAL A 289 -9.20 36.89 -29.35
C VAL A 289 -8.03 35.93 -29.68
N TRP A 290 -7.93 35.37 -30.90
CA TRP A 290 -6.98 34.26 -31.16
C TRP A 290 -5.76 34.52 -32.06
N PRO A 291 -4.56 33.97 -31.68
CA PRO A 291 -3.31 34.03 -32.44
C PRO A 291 -3.00 32.68 -33.15
N PHE A 292 -3.77 32.28 -34.17
CA PHE A 292 -3.63 30.95 -34.81
C PHE A 292 -2.39 30.75 -35.74
N PHE A 293 -1.29 31.47 -35.54
CA PHE A 293 -0.02 31.16 -36.25
C PHE A 293 1.08 30.65 -35.31
N SER A 294 0.76 30.35 -34.04
CA SER A 294 1.75 30.33 -32.95
C SER A 294 1.73 29.11 -32.01
N CYS A 295 0.77 28.17 -32.13
CA CYS A 295 0.72 26.93 -31.32
C CYS A 295 0.18 25.74 -32.13
N GLU A 296 0.57 24.51 -31.76
CA GLU A 296 0.03 23.27 -32.32
C GLU A 296 -1.04 22.69 -31.38
N VAL A 297 -2.24 22.41 -31.87
CA VAL A 297 -3.26 21.69 -31.07
C VAL A 297 -2.98 20.20 -31.14
N THR A 298 -2.78 19.55 -30.01
CA THR A 298 -2.30 18.15 -29.92
C THR A 298 -3.38 17.17 -29.51
N ALA A 299 -4.42 17.63 -28.81
CA ALA A 299 -5.49 16.82 -28.28
C ALA A 299 -6.81 17.57 -28.30
N LEU A 300 -7.91 16.84 -28.47
CA LEU A 300 -9.28 17.35 -28.34
C LEU A 300 -10.07 16.43 -27.41
N ALA A 301 -10.94 17.01 -26.60
CA ALA A 301 -11.96 16.29 -25.84
C ALA A 301 -13.26 17.08 -25.83
N TYR A 302 -14.37 16.38 -25.67
CA TYR A 302 -15.69 16.98 -25.53
C TYR A 302 -16.28 16.63 -24.15
N GLY A 303 -16.91 17.61 -23.51
CA GLY A 303 -17.63 17.41 -22.25
C GLY A 303 -18.37 18.66 -21.81
N GLU A 304 -19.51 18.48 -21.14
CA GLU A 304 -20.34 19.57 -20.59
C GLU A 304 -20.67 20.67 -21.61
N GLY A 305 -21.03 20.28 -22.84
CA GLY A 305 -21.40 21.21 -23.91
C GLY A 305 -20.24 22.03 -24.49
N LYS A 306 -18.99 21.71 -24.14
CA LYS A 306 -17.78 22.40 -24.62
C LYS A 306 -16.79 21.45 -25.25
N VAL A 307 -15.99 22.00 -26.17
CA VAL A 307 -14.82 21.32 -26.72
C VAL A 307 -13.58 21.89 -26.06
N TYR A 308 -12.68 21.01 -25.62
CA TYR A 308 -11.41 21.37 -25.04
C TYR A 308 -10.28 21.03 -25.99
N ALA A 309 -9.31 21.93 -26.11
CA ALA A 309 -8.14 21.78 -26.95
C ALA A 309 -6.87 21.91 -26.12
N GLY A 310 -6.02 20.88 -26.18
CA GLY A 310 -4.68 20.89 -25.62
C GLY A 310 -3.70 21.49 -26.61
N CYS A 311 -2.82 22.36 -26.14
CA CYS A 311 -1.88 23.11 -26.98
C CYS A 311 -0.43 22.78 -26.64
N LEU A 312 0.41 22.87 -27.67
CA LEU A 312 1.86 22.77 -27.66
C LEU A 312 2.46 24.11 -28.10
N ASP A 313 3.33 24.69 -27.28
CA ASP A 313 4.06 25.90 -27.63
C ASP A 313 5.09 25.62 -28.72
N VAL A 314 5.07 26.43 -29.79
CA VAL A 314 6.07 26.40 -30.87
C VAL A 314 6.90 27.70 -30.92
N GLY A 315 7.09 28.34 -29.77
CA GLY A 315 8.01 29.47 -29.58
C GLY A 315 7.32 30.82 -29.34
N PHE A 316 6.07 30.82 -28.87
CA PHE A 316 5.27 32.03 -28.65
C PHE A 316 4.61 32.10 -27.27
N GLY A 317 4.89 31.15 -26.37
CA GLY A 317 4.41 31.17 -24.99
C GLY A 317 2.93 30.77 -24.84
N ILE A 318 2.42 29.92 -25.74
CA ILE A 318 1.04 29.43 -25.69
C ILE A 318 1.05 27.91 -25.46
N SER A 319 0.77 27.53 -24.22
CA SER A 319 0.67 26.14 -23.73
C SER A 319 -0.64 25.95 -22.95
N GLY A 320 -0.92 24.72 -22.50
CA GLY A 320 -2.09 24.38 -21.70
C GLY A 320 -3.36 24.10 -22.50
N VAL A 321 -4.51 24.36 -21.88
CA VAL A 321 -5.82 23.91 -22.37
C VAL A 321 -6.77 25.07 -22.57
N TRP A 322 -7.47 25.07 -23.70
CA TRP A 322 -8.48 26.04 -24.06
C TRP A 322 -9.85 25.39 -24.17
N SER A 323 -10.91 26.12 -23.85
CA SER A 323 -12.30 25.67 -24.00
C SER A 323 -13.01 26.47 -25.08
N TYR A 324 -13.80 25.81 -25.92
CA TYR A 324 -14.65 26.41 -26.94
C TYR A 324 -16.10 26.34 -26.53
N ASP A 325 -16.75 27.49 -26.48
CA ASP A 325 -18.19 27.62 -26.37
C ASP A 325 -18.76 27.91 -27.76
N ARG A 326 -19.52 26.95 -28.29
CA ARG A 326 -20.13 27.05 -29.62
C ARG A 326 -21.21 28.12 -29.68
N ALA A 327 -21.97 28.33 -28.60
CA ALA A 327 -23.04 29.32 -28.57
C ALA A 327 -22.48 30.75 -28.63
N ALA A 328 -21.31 30.96 -28.02
CA ALA A 328 -20.58 32.22 -28.08
C ALA A 328 -19.64 32.34 -29.29
N ASP A 329 -19.39 31.23 -30.01
CA ASP A 329 -18.33 31.08 -31.01
C ASP A 329 -17.00 31.65 -30.48
N GLN A 330 -16.60 31.20 -29.29
CA GLN A 330 -15.46 31.75 -28.58
C GLN A 330 -14.63 30.70 -27.86
N TRP A 331 -13.32 30.81 -28.05
CA TRP A 331 -12.31 30.06 -27.32
C TRP A 331 -11.77 30.86 -26.13
N THR A 332 -11.68 30.24 -24.96
CA THR A 332 -11.22 30.82 -23.71
C THR A 332 -10.13 29.97 -23.07
N ASP A 333 -9.02 30.58 -22.66
CA ASP A 333 -7.96 29.90 -21.88
C ASP A 333 -8.53 29.47 -20.52
N THR A 334 -8.28 28.22 -20.15
CA THR A 334 -8.70 27.70 -18.85
C THR A 334 -7.82 28.21 -17.69
N GLY A 335 -6.64 28.77 -18.00
CA GLY A 335 -5.75 29.43 -17.05
C GLY A 335 -5.09 28.47 -16.04
N GLY A 336 -4.52 29.03 -14.97
CA GLY A 336 -3.91 28.27 -13.86
C GLY A 336 -2.51 27.73 -14.17
N GLY A 337 -2.03 26.82 -13.30
CA GLY A 337 -0.70 26.19 -13.44
C GLY A 337 -0.55 25.39 -14.74
N MET A 338 -1.65 24.80 -15.22
CA MET A 338 -1.70 24.02 -16.46
C MET A 338 -1.29 24.82 -17.71
N SER A 339 -1.48 26.15 -17.72
CA SER A 339 -1.11 27.01 -18.86
C SER A 339 0.40 27.03 -19.15
N ALA A 340 1.25 26.58 -18.22
CA ALA A 340 2.69 26.49 -18.42
C ALA A 340 3.14 25.24 -19.20
N TYR A 341 2.28 24.22 -19.33
CA TYR A 341 2.69 22.89 -19.78
C TYR A 341 2.11 22.52 -21.14
N GLU A 342 2.93 21.84 -21.95
CA GLU A 342 2.47 21.26 -23.21
C GLU A 342 1.46 20.16 -22.92
N THR A 343 0.28 20.23 -23.53
CA THR A 343 -0.72 19.15 -23.41
C THR A 343 -0.47 18.08 -24.47
N LYS A 344 -0.58 16.81 -24.11
CA LYS A 344 -0.39 15.66 -25.02
C LYS A 344 -1.68 14.87 -25.24
N SER A 345 -2.52 14.80 -24.21
CA SER A 345 -3.76 14.05 -24.26
C SER A 345 -4.82 14.70 -23.37
N LEU A 346 -6.09 14.49 -23.72
CA LEU A 346 -7.24 14.94 -22.97
C LEU A 346 -8.24 13.79 -22.82
N ALA A 347 -8.88 13.70 -21.67
CA ALA A 347 -10.01 12.79 -21.44
C ALA A 347 -11.03 13.46 -20.52
N PHE A 348 -12.31 13.21 -20.76
CA PHE A 348 -13.39 13.79 -19.96
C PHE A 348 -14.05 12.72 -19.08
N ASP A 349 -14.03 12.95 -17.78
CA ASP A 349 -14.72 12.16 -16.77
C ASP A 349 -16.12 12.74 -16.53
N THR A 350 -17.12 12.07 -17.08
CA THR A 350 -18.53 12.49 -16.95
C THR A 350 -19.11 12.18 -15.58
N VAL A 351 -18.50 11.27 -14.80
CA VAL A 351 -19.00 10.89 -13.47
C VAL A 351 -18.68 11.96 -12.45
N HIS A 352 -17.47 12.52 -12.52
CA HIS A 352 -17.00 13.53 -11.58
C HIS A 352 -17.01 14.96 -12.14
N HIS A 353 -17.46 15.16 -13.38
CA HIS A 353 -17.45 16.45 -14.08
C HIS A 353 -16.05 17.07 -14.16
N ARG A 354 -15.07 16.28 -14.61
CA ARG A 354 -13.65 16.68 -14.64
C ARG A 354 -13.04 16.46 -16.02
N LEU A 355 -12.31 17.47 -16.51
CA LEU A 355 -11.45 17.32 -17.68
C LEU A 355 -10.03 16.98 -17.22
N PHE A 356 -9.50 15.84 -17.64
CA PHE A 356 -8.12 15.46 -17.39
C PHE A 356 -7.23 15.85 -18.57
N ALA A 357 -6.02 16.34 -18.27
CA ALA A 357 -5.00 16.71 -19.22
C ALA A 357 -3.67 16.05 -18.88
N GLY A 358 -3.15 15.27 -19.81
CA GLY A 358 -1.80 14.72 -19.74
C GLY A 358 -0.79 15.70 -20.32
N THR A 359 0.30 15.97 -19.59
CA THR A 359 1.33 16.93 -20.00
C THR A 359 2.58 16.25 -20.53
N ALA A 360 3.44 17.03 -21.18
CA ALA A 360 4.87 16.70 -21.29
C ALA A 360 5.53 16.94 -19.93
N GLN A 361 6.22 15.93 -19.40
CA GLN A 361 7.13 16.07 -18.25
C GLN A 361 6.56 16.66 -16.95
N ASP A 362 5.23 16.75 -16.79
CA ASP A 362 4.58 17.22 -15.56
C ASP A 362 3.32 16.41 -15.20
N GLY A 363 3.26 15.15 -15.65
CA GLY A 363 2.21 14.21 -15.25
C GLY A 363 0.81 14.50 -15.81
N VAL A 364 -0.20 14.48 -14.92
CA VAL A 364 -1.62 14.61 -15.28
C VAL A 364 -2.31 15.60 -14.34
N TRP A 365 -3.07 16.51 -14.93
CA TRP A 365 -3.86 17.50 -14.23
C TRP A 365 -5.35 17.26 -14.48
N TYR A 366 -6.23 17.72 -13.59
CA TYR A 366 -7.66 17.78 -13.87
C TYR A 366 -8.25 19.17 -13.60
N TYR A 367 -9.17 19.59 -14.45
CA TYR A 367 -9.95 20.81 -14.33
C TYR A 367 -11.32 20.45 -13.74
N ASP A 368 -11.56 20.85 -12.49
CA ASP A 368 -12.79 20.51 -11.78
C ASP A 368 -13.90 21.50 -12.14
N LEU A 369 -14.84 21.07 -12.98
CA LEU A 369 -15.99 21.89 -13.40
C LEU A 369 -17.09 21.94 -12.33
N GLY A 370 -17.01 21.12 -11.29
CA GLY A 370 -17.87 21.22 -10.11
C GLY A 370 -17.52 22.42 -9.22
N ASN A 371 -16.30 22.97 -9.36
CA ASN A 371 -15.87 24.17 -8.62
C ASN A 371 -16.36 25.46 -9.31
N ALA A 372 -16.60 26.51 -8.51
CA ALA A 372 -16.99 27.83 -8.99
C ALA A 372 -16.08 28.93 -8.38
N PRO A 373 -15.10 29.47 -9.13
CA PRO A 373 -14.75 29.14 -10.52
C PRO A 373 -14.05 27.77 -10.63
N PRO A 374 -14.09 27.13 -11.80
CA PRO A 374 -13.34 25.90 -12.03
C PRO A 374 -11.83 26.10 -11.83
N THR A 375 -11.15 25.06 -11.36
CA THR A 375 -9.72 25.13 -11.01
C THR A 375 -8.97 23.91 -11.53
N TRP A 376 -7.75 24.13 -12.01
CA TRP A 376 -6.81 23.04 -12.26
C TRP A 376 -6.22 22.52 -10.95
N CYS A 377 -6.25 21.20 -10.82
CA CYS A 377 -5.63 20.45 -9.74
C CYS A 377 -4.66 19.45 -10.37
N ASP A 378 -3.41 19.48 -9.94
CA ASP A 378 -2.49 18.40 -10.23
C ASP A 378 -3.02 17.12 -9.58
N THR A 379 -3.04 16.00 -10.33
CA THR A 379 -3.39 14.69 -9.76
C THR A 379 -2.29 14.16 -8.84
N ARG A 380 -1.15 14.86 -8.77
CA ARG A 380 0.07 14.58 -8.00
C ARG A 380 0.65 13.22 -8.37
N GLY A 381 1.57 13.22 -9.33
CA GLY A 381 2.51 12.13 -9.52
C GLY A 381 3.62 12.20 -8.47
N GLY A 382 4.06 11.07 -7.93
CA GLY A 382 5.23 11.01 -7.05
C GLY A 382 6.55 11.19 -7.80
N VAL A 383 7.65 11.03 -7.06
CA VAL A 383 9.03 11.10 -7.60
C VAL A 383 9.23 10.06 -8.68
N SER A 384 9.46 10.45 -9.93
CA SER A 384 9.31 9.50 -11.03
C SER A 384 10.45 9.40 -12.01
N THR A 385 11.12 10.50 -12.32
CA THR A 385 12.21 10.52 -13.32
C THR A 385 13.51 11.04 -12.76
N SER A 386 13.48 11.69 -11.59
CA SER A 386 14.70 12.08 -10.91
C SER A 386 15.40 10.89 -10.28
N TYR A 387 16.71 11.03 -10.18
CA TYR A 387 17.55 10.14 -9.39
C TYR A 387 17.21 10.34 -7.92
N VAL A 388 16.77 9.29 -7.24
CA VAL A 388 16.63 9.33 -5.77
C VAL A 388 18.03 9.15 -5.21
N ASN A 389 18.53 10.13 -4.46
CA ASN A 389 19.86 10.05 -3.86
C ASN A 389 19.79 9.45 -2.46
N CYS A 390 18.75 9.79 -1.71
CA CYS A 390 18.64 9.44 -0.30
C CYS A 390 17.19 9.32 0.15
N LEU A 391 17.00 8.53 1.21
CA LEU A 391 15.73 8.28 1.85
C LEU A 391 15.88 8.51 3.36
N ALA A 392 14.81 8.96 4.01
CA ALA A 392 14.68 8.96 5.46
C ALA A 392 13.24 8.59 5.82
N TYR A 393 13.03 7.96 6.97
CA TYR A 393 11.70 7.55 7.41
C TYR A 393 11.36 8.21 8.74
N ASP A 394 10.15 8.75 8.82
CA ASP A 394 9.54 9.20 10.05
C ASP A 394 8.60 8.12 10.60
N PRO A 395 8.99 7.43 11.68
CA PRO A 395 8.13 6.42 12.29
C PRO A 395 6.90 7.01 13.00
N ALA A 396 6.93 8.28 13.41
CA ALA A 396 5.83 8.88 14.18
C ALA A 396 4.61 9.19 13.30
N ASP A 397 4.82 9.85 12.16
CA ASP A 397 3.76 10.13 11.18
C ASP A 397 3.72 9.10 10.03
N ARG A 398 4.62 8.10 10.05
CA ARG A 398 4.77 7.04 9.03
C ARG A 398 5.00 7.58 7.63
N LEU A 399 5.84 8.61 7.53
CA LEU A 399 6.14 9.28 6.27
C LEU A 399 7.53 8.89 5.77
N LEU A 400 7.61 8.52 4.50
CA LEU A 400 8.89 8.40 3.81
C LEU A 400 9.27 9.75 3.20
N TYR A 401 10.46 10.25 3.53
CA TYR A 401 11.07 11.40 2.90
C TYR A 401 12.09 10.99 1.85
N VAL A 402 12.08 11.70 0.73
CA VAL A 402 12.83 11.34 -0.48
C VAL A 402 13.60 12.56 -0.98
N GLY A 403 14.91 12.44 -1.00
CA GLY A 403 15.82 13.45 -1.53
C GLY A 403 16.21 13.08 -2.96
N THR A 404 16.04 14.03 -3.88
CA THR A 404 16.25 13.79 -5.31
C THR A 404 17.34 14.67 -5.90
N GLN A 405 17.82 14.33 -7.10
CA GLN A 405 18.82 15.11 -7.81
C GLN A 405 18.27 16.42 -8.40
N THR A 406 17.04 16.40 -8.90
CA THR A 406 16.46 17.52 -9.68
C THR A 406 15.03 17.90 -9.31
N GLU A 407 14.36 17.10 -8.50
CA GLU A 407 12.95 17.31 -8.12
C GLU A 407 12.83 17.80 -6.66
N GLY A 408 13.95 18.13 -5.99
CA GLY A 408 13.97 18.57 -4.59
C GLY A 408 13.68 17.46 -3.57
N VAL A 409 12.92 17.78 -2.53
CA VAL A 409 12.59 16.89 -1.40
C VAL A 409 11.08 16.62 -1.36
N TRP A 410 10.72 15.35 -1.28
CA TRP A 410 9.33 14.90 -1.26
C TRP A 410 9.02 14.10 0.01
N SER A 411 7.75 14.05 0.36
CA SER A 411 7.20 13.13 1.36
C SER A 411 6.18 12.19 0.70
N TYR A 412 6.15 10.95 1.16
CA TYR A 412 5.22 9.91 0.76
C TYR A 412 4.50 9.37 1.99
N ASP A 413 3.18 9.40 1.94
CA ASP A 413 2.29 8.78 2.92
C ASP A 413 1.84 7.41 2.39
N PRO A 414 2.30 6.30 2.98
CA PRO A 414 1.91 4.95 2.56
C PRO A 414 0.41 4.64 2.75
N ALA A 415 -0.23 5.21 3.78
CA ALA A 415 -1.65 4.95 4.08
C ALA A 415 -2.57 5.55 3.02
N THR A 416 -2.24 6.76 2.57
CA THR A 416 -2.98 7.42 1.48
C THR A 416 -2.38 7.16 0.11
N GLY A 417 -1.14 6.68 0.01
CA GLY A 417 -0.38 6.60 -1.23
C GLY A 417 -0.04 7.98 -1.82
N ALA A 418 -0.20 9.05 -1.03
CA ALA A 418 -0.06 10.42 -1.51
C ALA A 418 1.40 10.88 -1.47
N TRP A 419 1.82 11.56 -2.52
CA TRP A 419 3.09 12.29 -2.58
C TRP A 419 2.87 13.77 -2.38
N THR A 420 3.74 14.40 -1.59
CA THR A 420 3.73 15.84 -1.36
C THR A 420 5.14 16.40 -1.54
N ASP A 421 5.28 17.34 -2.48
CA ASP A 421 6.48 18.17 -2.62
C ASP A 421 6.60 19.06 -1.38
N ILE A 422 7.68 18.89 -0.62
CA ILE A 422 7.99 19.70 0.56
C ILE A 422 9.19 20.60 0.33
N SER A 423 9.70 20.70 -0.91
CA SER A 423 10.98 21.30 -1.22
C SER A 423 11.11 22.76 -0.79
N GLY A 424 10.02 23.55 -0.83
CA GLY A 424 10.05 24.96 -0.41
C GLY A 424 11.25 25.72 -0.99
N GLY A 425 12.03 26.37 -0.13
CA GLY A 425 13.25 27.09 -0.52
C GLY A 425 14.43 26.22 -1.00
N VAL A 426 14.40 24.89 -0.79
CA VAL A 426 15.48 23.97 -1.18
C VAL A 426 15.28 23.28 -2.54
N GLY A 427 14.15 23.50 -3.22
CA GLY A 427 13.80 22.80 -4.46
C GLY A 427 14.70 23.05 -5.68
N ALA A 428 15.58 24.05 -5.62
CA ALA A 428 16.56 24.31 -6.68
C ALA A 428 17.86 23.49 -6.53
N TYR A 429 18.03 22.77 -5.42
CA TYR A 429 19.24 22.05 -5.09
C TYR A 429 19.10 20.54 -5.28
N GLU A 430 20.19 19.86 -5.61
CA GLU A 430 20.30 18.42 -5.46
C GLU A 430 20.34 18.08 -3.96
N THR A 431 19.49 17.16 -3.52
CA THR A 431 19.55 16.63 -2.15
C THR A 431 20.53 15.46 -2.11
N ILE A 432 21.55 15.56 -1.26
CA ILE A 432 22.65 14.58 -1.18
C ILE A 432 22.34 13.50 -0.15
N CYS A 433 21.98 13.88 1.07
CA CYS A 433 21.58 12.96 2.12
C CYS A 433 20.45 13.54 2.99
N LEU A 434 19.71 12.64 3.63
CA LEU A 434 18.62 12.95 4.55
C LEU A 434 18.84 12.20 5.87
N ALA A 435 18.39 12.79 6.97
CA ALA A 435 18.20 12.09 8.24
C ALA A 435 16.94 12.62 8.93
N TRP A 436 16.16 11.71 9.51
CA TRP A 436 15.03 12.06 10.37
C TRP A 436 15.43 11.90 11.84
N GLY A 437 14.98 12.82 12.68
CA GLY A 437 15.06 12.66 14.14
C GLY A 437 14.72 13.94 14.89
N GLY A 438 14.38 13.81 16.17
CA GLY A 438 13.96 14.95 17.00
C GLY A 438 12.69 15.65 16.48
N GLY A 439 11.86 14.93 15.72
CA GLY A 439 10.67 15.46 15.04
C GLY A 439 10.97 16.37 13.85
N LYS A 440 12.18 16.32 13.27
CA LYS A 440 12.60 17.13 12.13
C LYS A 440 13.30 16.29 11.08
N LEU A 441 13.23 16.76 9.83
CA LEU A 441 14.01 16.23 8.72
C LEU A 441 15.23 17.14 8.50
N TYR A 442 16.40 16.54 8.32
CA TYR A 442 17.64 17.24 7.99
C TYR A 442 18.08 16.88 6.58
N ALA A 443 18.49 17.87 5.78
CA ALA A 443 18.83 17.67 4.37
C ALA A 443 20.08 18.45 3.98
N SER A 444 21.09 17.75 3.48
CA SER A 444 22.24 18.39 2.84
C SER A 444 21.97 18.58 1.35
N CYS A 445 22.20 19.78 0.85
CA CYS A 445 21.84 20.20 -0.50
C CYS A 445 23.05 20.77 -1.26
N ALA A 446 23.09 20.56 -2.57
CA ALA A 446 24.14 21.07 -3.47
C ALA A 446 23.56 21.83 -4.66
N ASP A 447 24.16 22.98 -5.01
CA ASP A 447 23.79 23.79 -6.18
C ASP A 447 24.71 23.47 -7.37
N HIS A 448 24.15 22.80 -8.38
CA HIS A 448 24.85 22.44 -9.64
C HIS A 448 25.05 23.60 -10.60
N LEU A 449 24.32 24.68 -10.41
CA LEU A 449 24.32 25.81 -11.35
C LEU A 449 25.47 26.78 -11.08
N VAL A 450 26.21 26.59 -9.99
CA VAL A 450 27.33 27.42 -9.57
C VAL A 450 28.65 26.65 -9.60
N SER A 451 29.72 27.35 -9.99
CA SER A 451 31.08 26.82 -9.99
C SER A 451 32.00 27.76 -9.20
N PRO A 452 32.62 27.30 -8.09
CA PRO A 452 32.50 25.96 -7.51
C PRO A 452 31.09 25.68 -6.95
N LEU A 453 30.74 24.40 -6.79
CA LEU A 453 29.46 23.96 -6.21
C LEU A 453 29.26 24.61 -4.83
N ALA A 454 28.06 25.11 -4.57
CA ALA A 454 27.67 25.60 -3.25
C ALA A 454 26.93 24.49 -2.50
N TYR A 455 27.29 24.28 -1.24
CA TYR A 455 26.65 23.30 -0.37
C TYR A 455 25.97 23.99 0.80
N SER A 456 24.86 23.42 1.24
CA SER A 456 24.08 23.93 2.36
C SER A 456 23.44 22.76 3.11
N LEU A 457 23.13 22.96 4.38
CA LEU A 457 22.47 22.00 5.24
C LEU A 457 21.26 22.66 5.88
N TRP A 458 20.11 22.01 5.75
CA TRP A 458 18.82 22.55 6.14
C TRP A 458 18.11 21.62 7.12
N SER A 459 17.21 22.20 7.92
CA SER A 459 16.25 21.44 8.73
C SER A 459 14.83 21.82 8.33
N TYR A 460 13.96 20.82 8.20
CA TYR A 460 12.53 20.94 7.96
C TYR A 460 11.77 20.53 9.20
N ASP A 461 10.90 21.41 9.66
CA ASP A 461 10.04 21.17 10.81
C ASP A 461 8.58 21.09 10.34
N PRO A 462 7.98 19.88 10.28
CA PRO A 462 6.60 19.70 9.84
C PRO A 462 5.59 20.48 10.69
N ALA A 463 5.90 20.75 11.97
CA ALA A 463 5.04 21.49 12.89
C ALA A 463 5.16 23.02 12.74
N SER A 464 6.14 23.52 11.98
CA SER A 464 6.33 24.97 11.80
C SER A 464 5.15 25.62 11.04
N PRO A 465 4.66 26.79 11.49
CA PRO A 465 3.56 27.50 10.86
C PRO A 465 4.03 28.25 9.60
N GLY A 466 3.34 28.07 8.47
CA GLY A 466 3.61 28.79 7.23
C GLY A 466 3.91 27.86 6.04
N PRO A 467 4.06 28.44 4.83
CA PRO A 467 4.28 27.67 3.61
C PRO A 467 5.74 27.22 3.43
N ASP A 468 6.72 27.93 4.00
CA ASP A 468 8.12 27.52 4.00
C ASP A 468 8.52 27.08 5.41
N LYS A 469 8.92 25.82 5.52
CA LYS A 469 9.21 25.13 6.78
C LYS A 469 10.69 24.77 6.91
N TRP A 470 11.52 25.19 5.95
CA TRP A 470 12.95 24.95 5.96
C TRP A 470 13.72 26.06 6.67
N THR A 471 14.75 25.69 7.42
CA THR A 471 15.69 26.59 8.08
C THR A 471 17.12 26.19 7.74
N ASP A 472 17.91 27.12 7.22
CA ASP A 472 19.34 26.94 6.97
C ASP A 472 20.09 26.78 8.30
N ILE A 473 20.77 25.66 8.46
CA ILE A 473 21.58 25.31 9.63
C ILE A 473 23.05 25.08 9.27
N SER A 474 23.49 25.43 8.06
CA SER A 474 24.84 25.14 7.54
C SER A 474 25.97 25.64 8.46
N GLY A 475 25.81 26.82 9.07
CA GLY A 475 26.76 27.36 10.04
C GLY A 475 28.21 27.33 9.53
N THR A 476 29.09 26.63 10.26
CA THR A 476 30.50 26.43 9.88
C THR A 476 30.82 25.03 9.38
N VAL A 477 29.83 24.12 9.30
CA VAL A 477 30.08 22.75 8.82
C VAL A 477 30.38 22.78 7.32
N GLY A 478 31.36 21.99 6.89
CA GLY A 478 31.74 21.86 5.48
C GLY A 478 30.68 21.13 4.65
N THR A 479 31.06 20.65 3.46
CA THR A 479 30.19 19.80 2.64
C THR A 479 29.83 18.53 3.39
N VAL A 480 28.54 18.22 3.50
CA VAL A 480 28.03 17.03 4.20
C VAL A 480 27.59 15.98 3.19
N ASN A 481 28.07 14.74 3.37
CA ASN A 481 27.72 13.60 2.54
C ASN A 481 26.76 12.63 3.22
N ASN A 482 26.79 12.58 4.56
CA ASN A 482 26.03 11.61 5.35
C ASN A 482 25.56 12.25 6.66
N LEU A 483 24.36 11.87 7.09
CA LEU A 483 23.74 12.34 8.32
C LEU A 483 23.22 11.14 9.11
N VAL A 484 23.35 11.19 10.43
CA VAL A 484 22.66 10.28 11.35
C VAL A 484 22.23 11.06 12.58
N TYR A 485 21.02 10.79 13.08
CA TYR A 485 20.50 11.44 14.27
C TYR A 485 20.51 10.47 15.45
N ASP A 486 20.95 10.95 16.61
CA ASP A 486 20.95 10.24 17.88
C ASP A 486 19.82 10.77 18.76
N GLU A 487 18.72 10.02 18.80
CA GLU A 487 17.55 10.30 19.64
C GLU A 487 17.87 10.27 21.14
N ALA A 488 18.83 9.43 21.57
CA ALA A 488 19.17 9.32 22.99
C ALA A 488 19.91 10.55 23.51
N ARG A 489 20.67 11.22 22.64
CA ARG A 489 21.44 12.43 22.99
C ARG A 489 20.86 13.73 22.44
N ASP A 490 19.83 13.66 21.60
CA ASP A 490 19.31 14.80 20.81
C ASP A 490 20.46 15.48 20.05
N ARG A 491 21.14 14.71 19.19
CA ARG A 491 22.28 15.18 18.41
C ARG A 491 22.21 14.71 16.96
N LEU A 492 22.50 15.61 16.04
CA LEU A 492 22.72 15.27 14.64
C LEU A 492 24.23 15.16 14.39
N TYR A 493 24.67 14.05 13.80
CA TYR A 493 26.05 13.85 13.37
C TYR A 493 26.16 13.96 11.85
N ALA A 494 27.14 14.71 11.37
CA ALA A 494 27.37 14.97 9.97
C ALA A 494 28.77 14.50 9.55
N GLY A 495 28.80 13.63 8.55
CA GLY A 495 30.04 13.19 7.91
C GLY A 495 30.35 14.12 6.74
N THR A 496 31.55 14.70 6.76
CA THR A 496 31.91 15.72 5.77
C THR A 496 32.82 15.19 4.66
N GLY A 497 32.72 15.83 3.50
CA GLY A 497 33.63 15.66 2.36
C GLY A 497 32.96 16.07 1.06
N GLU A 498 33.74 16.34 0.01
CA GLU A 498 33.14 16.65 -1.29
C GLU A 498 32.48 15.40 -1.91
N TYR A 499 31.24 15.55 -2.37
CA TYR A 499 30.46 14.43 -2.93
C TYR A 499 31.08 13.90 -4.23
N TYR A 500 31.38 14.80 -5.17
CA TYR A 500 31.90 14.48 -6.51
C TYR A 500 33.43 14.31 -6.58
N SER A 501 34.14 14.42 -5.47
CA SER A 501 35.59 14.31 -5.46
C SER A 501 36.08 13.45 -4.30
N ASP A 502 37.23 12.83 -4.52
CA ASP A 502 37.96 12.10 -3.49
C ASP A 502 38.86 13.06 -2.67
N SER A 503 38.73 14.37 -2.86
CA SER A 503 39.53 15.40 -2.19
C SER A 503 38.72 16.20 -1.18
N GLY A 504 39.30 16.46 -0.01
CA GLY A 504 38.71 17.35 0.98
C GLY A 504 37.64 16.66 1.83
N GLY A 505 37.94 16.53 3.12
CA GLY A 505 37.03 16.17 4.19
C GLY A 505 37.44 16.88 5.47
N GLN A 506 36.48 17.14 6.34
CA GLN A 506 36.67 17.82 7.63
C GLN A 506 36.23 16.91 8.78
N GLY A 507 36.29 15.59 8.56
CA GLY A 507 35.87 14.56 9.51
C GLY A 507 34.38 14.60 9.85
N VAL A 508 34.06 14.40 11.11
CA VAL A 508 32.71 14.27 11.66
C VAL A 508 32.38 15.45 12.56
N TRP A 509 31.20 16.03 12.36
CA TRP A 509 30.69 17.15 13.14
C TRP A 509 29.42 16.75 13.89
N SER A 510 29.18 17.39 15.02
CA SER A 510 27.97 17.23 15.83
C SER A 510 27.19 18.54 15.91
N TYR A 511 25.87 18.46 15.79
CA TYR A 511 24.96 19.59 15.90
C TYR A 511 24.02 19.37 17.07
N ASP A 512 23.87 20.42 17.87
CA ASP A 512 22.91 20.49 18.97
C ASP A 512 21.67 21.28 18.53
N PRO A 513 20.53 20.63 18.25
CA PRO A 513 19.32 21.30 17.80
C PRO A 513 18.76 22.32 18.80
N SER A 514 19.05 22.15 20.10
CA SER A 514 18.57 23.05 21.15
C SER A 514 19.31 24.40 21.18
N THR A 515 20.58 24.41 20.75
CA THR A 515 21.42 25.61 20.74
C THR A 515 21.72 26.14 19.33
N GLY A 516 21.54 25.30 18.30
CA GLY A 516 21.87 25.62 16.91
C GLY A 516 23.38 25.65 16.63
N VAL A 517 24.19 24.99 17.46
CA VAL A 517 25.66 25.07 17.40
C VAL A 517 26.25 23.78 16.85
N TRP A 518 27.22 23.93 15.94
CA TRP A 518 28.08 22.87 15.44
C TRP A 518 29.37 22.75 16.27
N ALA A 519 29.80 21.52 16.54
CA ALA A 519 31.07 21.20 17.16
C ALA A 519 31.79 20.08 16.39
N ASP A 520 33.08 20.29 16.13
CA ASP A 520 33.95 19.29 15.50
C ASP A 520 34.17 18.11 16.47
N LEU A 521 33.81 16.90 16.02
CA LEU A 521 33.95 15.64 16.77
C LEU A 521 35.15 14.82 16.24
N SER A 522 35.82 15.26 15.19
CA SER A 522 36.84 14.50 14.47
C SER A 522 38.15 14.33 15.22
N GLY A 523 38.51 15.34 16.02
CA GLY A 523 39.83 15.46 16.64
C GLY A 523 40.97 15.47 15.62
N ASP A 524 42.19 15.18 16.10
CA ASP A 524 43.39 15.03 15.24
C ASP A 524 43.41 13.69 14.47
N ASP A 525 42.49 12.77 14.77
CA ASP A 525 42.50 11.40 14.26
C ASP A 525 41.94 11.29 12.84
N ILE A 526 40.74 11.83 12.62
CA ILE A 526 40.03 11.75 11.32
C ILE A 526 39.66 13.12 10.73
N GLY A 527 40.16 14.22 11.30
CA GLY A 527 39.78 15.60 10.93
C GLY A 527 40.12 16.03 9.50
N SER A 528 40.95 15.27 8.77
CA SER A 528 41.22 15.50 7.34
C SER A 528 40.56 14.47 6.42
N PHE A 529 39.83 13.50 6.98
CA PHE A 529 39.28 12.38 6.22
C PHE A 529 37.92 12.78 5.64
N LYS A 530 37.65 12.30 4.42
CA LYS A 530 36.30 12.23 3.85
C LYS A 530 35.54 11.13 4.58
N ILE A 531 34.28 11.41 4.90
CA ILE A 531 33.37 10.46 5.53
C ILE A 531 32.36 9.98 4.48
N ASP A 532 32.53 8.73 4.05
CA ASP A 532 31.72 8.08 3.02
C ASP A 532 30.44 7.48 3.58
N SER A 533 30.41 7.15 4.88
CA SER A 533 29.23 6.59 5.56
C SER A 533 29.29 6.84 7.07
N LEU A 534 28.12 6.87 7.70
CA LEU A 534 27.96 6.96 9.16
C LEU A 534 26.92 5.95 9.64
N ALA A 535 27.14 5.37 10.81
CA ALA A 535 26.13 4.58 11.53
C ALA A 535 26.24 4.80 13.04
N LEU A 536 25.09 4.86 13.71
CA LEU A 536 24.99 4.93 15.16
C LEU A 536 24.70 3.53 15.71
N GLY A 537 25.50 3.08 16.68
CA GLY A 537 25.32 1.81 17.36
C GLY A 537 25.39 1.99 18.88
N GLY A 538 24.23 2.14 19.51
CA GLY A 538 24.11 2.41 20.95
C GLY A 538 24.91 3.65 21.37
N ASP A 539 25.98 3.44 22.13
CA ASP A 539 26.87 4.49 22.62
C ASP A 539 28.07 4.79 21.69
N ARG A 540 28.09 4.22 20.48
CA ARG A 540 29.18 4.38 19.52
C ARG A 540 28.72 4.99 18.22
N LEU A 541 29.57 5.85 17.66
CA LEU A 541 29.44 6.36 16.30
C LEU A 541 30.51 5.70 15.42
N TYR A 542 30.09 5.15 14.28
CA TYR A 542 30.96 4.53 13.30
C TYR A 542 31.04 5.37 12.03
N ALA A 543 32.23 5.48 11.46
CA ALA A 543 32.49 6.24 10.24
C ALA A 543 33.31 5.43 9.24
N GLY A 544 32.83 5.34 8.00
CA GLY A 544 33.61 4.90 6.86
C GLY A 544 34.49 6.04 6.37
N CYS A 545 35.80 5.93 6.57
CA CYS A 545 36.73 7.01 6.30
C CYS A 545 37.57 6.76 5.05
N PHE A 546 37.89 7.85 4.34
CA PHE A 546 38.82 7.87 3.22
C PHE A 546 39.68 9.14 3.20
N ASP A 547 41.00 8.99 3.03
CA ASP A 547 41.93 10.09 2.82
C ASP A 547 42.75 9.88 1.54
N ALA A 548 42.46 10.66 0.50
CA ALA A 548 43.21 10.60 -0.77
C ALA A 548 44.68 11.01 -0.65
N SER A 549 45.05 11.79 0.36
CA SER A 549 46.42 12.30 0.51
C SER A 549 47.37 11.26 1.08
N THR A 550 46.86 10.42 1.98
CA THR A 550 47.65 9.40 2.68
C THR A 550 47.24 7.97 2.28
N TRP A 551 46.15 7.81 1.52
CA TRP A 551 45.51 6.53 1.19
C TRP A 551 45.11 5.72 2.43
N TRP A 552 44.85 6.40 3.55
CA TRP A 552 44.29 5.78 4.75
C TRP A 552 42.78 5.65 4.59
N VAL A 553 42.29 4.45 4.90
CA VAL A 553 40.90 4.06 4.69
C VAL A 553 40.44 3.08 5.77
N GLY A 554 39.14 2.89 5.89
CA GLY A 554 38.55 1.87 6.74
C GLY A 554 37.49 2.42 7.67
N VAL A 555 36.99 1.54 8.55
CA VAL A 555 35.93 1.89 9.50
C VAL A 555 36.54 2.31 10.84
N TRP A 556 36.19 3.51 11.28
CA TRP A 556 36.58 4.08 12.57
C TRP A 556 35.39 4.15 13.51
N GLN A 557 35.64 4.13 14.81
CA GLN A 557 34.62 4.23 15.85
C GLN A 557 34.99 5.28 16.90
N CYS A 558 33.99 5.96 17.42
CA CYS A 558 34.08 6.90 18.54
C CYS A 558 33.10 6.48 19.63
N ASP A 559 33.57 6.43 20.89
CA ASP A 559 32.73 6.21 22.06
C ASP A 559 32.12 7.54 22.50
N LEU A 560 30.80 7.69 22.34
CA LEU A 560 30.08 8.92 22.62
C LEU A 560 29.90 9.17 24.13
N THR A 561 30.29 8.22 24.98
CA THR A 561 30.32 8.40 26.44
C THR A 561 31.67 8.89 26.94
N ASP A 562 32.72 8.79 26.13
CA ASP A 562 34.06 9.24 26.49
C ASP A 562 34.24 10.74 26.19
N PRO A 563 34.39 11.61 27.20
CA PRO A 563 34.63 13.03 27.00
C PRO A 563 35.99 13.34 26.35
N SER A 564 36.89 12.35 26.20
CA SER A 564 38.14 12.50 25.46
C SER A 564 37.98 12.46 23.94
N GLY A 565 36.87 11.89 23.43
CA GLY A 565 36.41 12.02 22.05
C GLY A 565 37.32 11.45 20.95
N GLY A 566 38.23 10.53 21.29
CA GLY A 566 39.18 9.97 20.32
C GLY A 566 38.56 8.95 19.36
N TRP A 567 38.94 9.02 18.09
CA TRP A 567 38.52 8.02 17.10
C TRP A 567 39.53 6.87 17.05
N THR A 568 39.02 5.64 16.97
CA THR A 568 39.87 4.45 16.86
C THR A 568 39.52 3.64 15.62
N ASN A 569 40.54 3.21 14.87
CA ASN A 569 40.35 2.32 13.73
C ASN A 569 39.94 0.93 14.24
N THR A 570 38.89 0.35 13.65
CA THR A 570 38.39 -0.99 14.03
C THR A 570 39.37 -2.11 13.69
N GLY A 571 40.32 -1.86 12.78
CA GLY A 571 41.40 -2.76 12.39
C GLY A 571 40.95 -3.93 11.51
N GLY A 572 41.81 -4.95 11.39
CA GLY A 572 41.51 -6.18 10.66
C GLY A 572 41.41 -5.99 9.13
N SER A 573 40.64 -6.86 8.48
CA SER A 573 40.52 -6.91 7.01
C SER A 573 39.91 -5.65 6.36
N MET A 574 39.27 -4.77 7.14
CA MET A 574 38.64 -3.54 6.66
C MET A 574 39.57 -2.32 6.64
N SER A 575 40.74 -2.36 7.28
CA SER A 575 41.60 -1.18 7.46
C SER A 575 42.30 -0.68 6.19
N ALA A 576 42.04 -1.31 5.04
CA ALA A 576 42.61 -0.97 3.73
C ALA A 576 41.54 -0.78 2.64
N TYR A 577 40.26 -0.68 3.02
CA TYR A 577 39.14 -0.59 2.10
C TYR A 577 38.18 0.54 2.46
N LYS A 578 37.52 1.12 1.44
CA LYS A 578 36.42 2.07 1.61
C LYS A 578 35.17 1.34 2.13
N ALA A 579 34.33 2.05 2.88
CA ALA A 579 33.02 1.60 3.30
C ALA A 579 31.98 2.66 2.89
N TYR A 580 31.22 2.37 1.82
CA TYR A 580 30.18 3.27 1.31
C TYR A 580 28.87 3.17 2.09
N ALA A 581 28.65 2.07 2.78
CA ALA A 581 27.45 1.85 3.58
C ALA A 581 27.82 1.18 4.90
N LEU A 582 27.13 1.60 5.95
CA LEU A 582 27.19 1.02 7.28
C LEU A 582 25.75 0.77 7.75
N ALA A 583 25.50 -0.35 8.42
CA ALA A 583 24.23 -0.65 9.06
C ALA A 583 24.49 -1.31 10.42
N TRP A 584 23.67 -0.97 11.40
CA TRP A 584 23.80 -1.45 12.78
C TRP A 584 22.68 -2.43 13.11
N ASP A 585 23.05 -3.60 13.63
CA ASP A 585 22.18 -4.59 14.23
C ASP A 585 22.17 -4.36 15.75
N GLY A 586 21.07 -3.81 16.24
CA GLY A 586 20.88 -3.46 17.64
C GLY A 586 20.77 -4.67 18.58
N ASP A 587 20.23 -5.78 18.09
CA ASP A 587 19.94 -6.95 18.91
C ASP A 587 21.18 -7.82 19.13
N ALA A 588 22.06 -7.92 18.13
CA ALA A 588 23.30 -8.66 18.25
C ALA A 588 24.54 -7.80 18.59
N ASP A 589 24.41 -6.48 18.71
CA ASP A 589 25.52 -5.51 18.93
C ASP A 589 26.58 -5.61 17.81
N ARG A 590 26.12 -5.64 16.55
CA ARG A 590 26.97 -5.87 15.37
C ARG A 590 26.88 -4.73 14.36
N LEU A 591 28.00 -4.45 13.71
CA LEU A 591 28.08 -3.49 12.61
C LEU A 591 28.33 -4.22 11.29
N TYR A 592 27.50 -3.96 10.30
CA TYR A 592 27.70 -4.39 8.92
C TYR A 592 28.27 -3.24 8.10
N ALA A 593 29.23 -3.55 7.23
CA ALA A 593 29.87 -2.57 6.36
C ALA A 593 30.03 -3.11 4.95
N SER A 594 29.84 -2.25 3.95
CA SER A 594 30.33 -2.55 2.61
C SER A 594 31.85 -2.44 2.58
N ARG A 595 32.48 -3.28 1.77
CA ARG A 595 33.92 -3.27 1.52
C ARG A 595 34.18 -3.03 0.04
N VAL A 596 34.93 -1.98 -0.27
CA VAL A 596 35.27 -1.61 -1.65
C VAL A 596 36.74 -1.23 -1.77
N ASP A 597 37.42 -1.71 -2.82
CA ASP A 597 38.79 -1.31 -3.11
C ASP A 597 38.91 0.21 -3.40
N PRO A 598 39.82 0.92 -2.70
CA PRO A 598 39.98 2.36 -2.87
C PRO A 598 40.42 2.80 -4.28
N ASN A 599 41.06 1.92 -5.07
CA ASN A 599 41.42 2.24 -6.46
C ASN A 599 40.25 2.16 -7.43
N GLN A 600 39.07 1.70 -6.97
CA GLN A 600 37.93 1.36 -7.83
C GLN A 600 38.35 0.54 -9.06
N SER A 601 39.42 -0.25 -8.95
CA SER A 601 39.66 -1.27 -9.93
C SER A 601 38.50 -2.21 -9.75
N LEU A 602 37.54 -2.12 -10.68
CA LEU A 602 36.62 -3.20 -10.95
C LEU A 602 37.44 -4.49 -10.78
N TYR A 603 36.94 -5.47 -10.01
CA TYR A 603 37.54 -6.81 -9.90
C TYR A 603 38.59 -7.05 -8.78
N ASN A 604 38.26 -6.82 -7.49
CA ASN A 604 39.08 -7.36 -6.40
C ASN A 604 38.37 -8.41 -5.53
N ALA A 605 39.16 -9.44 -5.18
CA ALA A 605 38.72 -10.53 -4.33
C ALA A 605 38.45 -10.02 -2.91
N GLY A 606 37.21 -10.18 -2.43
CA GLY A 606 36.80 -9.85 -1.06
C GLY A 606 36.00 -8.56 -0.89
N ASP A 607 35.65 -7.85 -1.96
CA ASP A 607 34.60 -6.81 -1.90
C ASP A 607 33.25 -7.46 -1.56
N GLY A 608 32.30 -6.70 -1.02
CA GLY A 608 31.00 -7.22 -0.57
C GLY A 608 30.60 -6.69 0.80
N VAL A 609 29.89 -7.48 1.59
CA VAL A 609 29.42 -7.09 2.93
C VAL A 609 30.16 -7.86 4.01
N TRP A 610 30.67 -7.13 4.99
CA TRP A 610 31.44 -7.66 6.11
C TRP A 610 30.75 -7.31 7.43
N VAL A 611 30.83 -8.20 8.41
CA VAL A 611 30.30 -7.99 9.76
C VAL A 611 31.43 -7.82 10.76
N TYR A 612 31.31 -6.79 11.61
CA TYR A 612 32.20 -6.52 12.72
C TYR A 612 31.59 -7.02 14.02
N ASP A 613 32.35 -7.86 14.71
CA ASP A 613 32.02 -8.34 16.05
C ASP A 613 33.15 -7.90 17.01
N PRO A 614 32.88 -6.93 17.90
CA PRO A 614 33.89 -6.40 18.82
C PRO A 614 34.33 -7.43 19.87
N THR A 615 33.59 -8.52 20.06
CA THR A 615 33.93 -9.59 20.99
C THR A 615 35.04 -10.51 20.47
N ILE A 616 35.28 -10.50 19.16
CA ILE A 616 36.35 -11.28 18.52
C ILE A 616 37.70 -10.56 18.72
N PRO A 617 38.77 -11.25 19.16
CA PRO A 617 40.11 -10.66 19.26
C PRO A 617 40.69 -10.25 17.90
N ALA A 618 41.49 -9.18 17.87
CA ALA A 618 42.24 -8.81 16.66
C ALA A 618 43.21 -9.96 16.24
N PRO A 619 43.43 -10.17 14.93
CA PRO A 619 43.01 -9.33 13.79
C PRO A 619 41.66 -9.69 13.15
N ASP A 620 41.00 -10.76 13.59
CA ASP A 620 39.86 -11.38 12.90
C ASP A 620 38.49 -10.78 13.28
N LYS A 621 38.46 -9.49 13.61
CA LYS A 621 37.24 -8.79 14.06
C LYS A 621 36.16 -8.63 12.99
N TRP A 622 36.57 -8.74 11.73
CA TRP A 622 35.73 -8.58 10.55
C TRP A 622 35.64 -9.91 9.82
N THR A 623 34.41 -10.36 9.58
CA THR A 623 34.13 -11.60 8.84
C THR A 623 33.34 -11.27 7.58
N ASP A 624 33.75 -11.84 6.44
CA ASP A 624 33.00 -11.77 5.19
C ASP A 624 31.68 -12.53 5.34
N THR A 625 30.56 -11.91 4.99
CA THR A 625 29.26 -12.60 4.95
C THR A 625 29.20 -13.64 3.84
N GLY A 626 30.09 -13.55 2.84
CA GLY A 626 30.23 -14.53 1.77
C GLY A 626 29.06 -14.56 0.79
N GLY A 627 28.91 -15.66 0.06
CA GLY A 627 27.74 -15.91 -0.78
C GLY A 627 27.71 -15.12 -2.09
N ASN A 628 26.50 -14.79 -2.55
CA ASN A 628 26.25 -14.24 -3.89
C ASN A 628 26.66 -12.75 -4.04
N LEU A 629 26.88 -12.04 -2.93
CA LEU A 629 27.37 -10.66 -2.93
C LEU A 629 28.90 -10.54 -2.83
N SER A 630 29.62 -11.65 -2.70
CA SER A 630 31.08 -11.60 -2.73
C SER A 630 31.58 -11.08 -4.08
N ASN A 631 32.45 -10.08 -4.01
CA ASN A 631 33.02 -9.32 -5.13
C ASN A 631 32.03 -8.39 -5.85
N SER A 632 31.00 -7.92 -5.14
CA SER A 632 30.05 -6.90 -5.61
C SER A 632 30.27 -5.58 -4.89
N ILE A 633 29.99 -4.46 -5.57
CA ILE A 633 30.00 -3.13 -4.95
C ILE A 633 28.64 -2.88 -4.31
N VAL A 634 28.65 -2.59 -3.00
CA VAL A 634 27.45 -2.32 -2.21
C VAL A 634 27.39 -0.84 -1.84
N TYR A 635 26.28 -0.19 -2.22
CA TYR A 635 26.07 1.25 -2.08
C TYR A 635 25.19 1.64 -0.90
N ALA A 636 24.22 0.78 -0.54
CA ALA A 636 23.32 1.01 0.57
C ALA A 636 23.12 -0.28 1.36
N LEU A 637 22.96 -0.12 2.67
CA LEU A 637 22.61 -1.18 3.61
C LEU A 637 21.41 -0.69 4.45
N ALA A 638 20.48 -1.59 4.76
CA ALA A 638 19.39 -1.33 5.69
C ALA A 638 19.18 -2.58 6.56
N TRP A 639 19.02 -2.37 7.87
CA TRP A 639 18.71 -3.43 8.82
C TRP A 639 17.21 -3.47 9.09
N ASP A 640 16.68 -4.69 9.17
CA ASP A 640 15.31 -5.03 9.55
C ASP A 640 15.39 -5.74 10.89
N GLY A 641 15.02 -5.01 11.94
CA GLY A 641 15.10 -5.50 13.32
C GLY A 641 14.05 -6.56 13.64
N ASP A 642 12.91 -6.54 12.95
CA ASP A 642 11.81 -7.47 13.23
C ASP A 642 12.06 -8.87 12.69
N ALA A 643 12.71 -8.97 11.52
CA ALA A 643 13.02 -10.25 10.89
C ALA A 643 14.47 -10.71 11.07
N ASP A 644 15.30 -9.95 11.80
CA ASP A 644 16.76 -10.14 11.93
C ASP A 644 17.44 -10.22 10.56
N ARG A 645 17.17 -9.27 9.67
CA ARG A 645 17.64 -9.32 8.27
C ARG A 645 18.43 -8.07 7.87
N LEU A 646 19.43 -8.28 7.03
CA LEU A 646 20.16 -7.21 6.40
C LEU A 646 19.84 -7.15 4.91
N TYR A 647 19.46 -5.97 4.43
CA TYR A 647 19.30 -5.70 3.01
C TYR A 647 20.49 -4.93 2.46
N ALA A 648 20.90 -5.27 1.24
CA ALA A 648 22.01 -4.63 0.56
C ALA A 648 21.68 -4.33 -0.90
N SER A 649 21.98 -3.12 -1.36
CA SER A 649 21.97 -2.82 -2.79
C SER A 649 23.28 -3.21 -3.43
N CYS A 650 23.22 -3.76 -4.64
CA CYS A 650 24.36 -4.14 -5.45
C CYS A 650 24.24 -3.51 -6.83
N TRP A 651 25.31 -2.89 -7.28
CA TRP A 651 25.49 -2.56 -8.69
C TRP A 651 26.71 -3.33 -9.19
N TYR A 652 26.49 -4.20 -10.16
CA TYR A 652 27.48 -5.00 -10.86
C TYR A 652 28.04 -6.20 -10.07
N SER A 653 27.60 -7.44 -10.39
CA SER A 653 28.20 -8.68 -9.88
C SER A 653 28.91 -9.50 -10.97
N PHE A 654 30.08 -10.05 -10.63
CA PHE A 654 30.98 -10.77 -11.55
C PHE A 654 30.39 -12.10 -12.10
N LEU A 655 29.42 -12.71 -11.41
CA LEU A 655 28.85 -14.01 -11.82
C LEU A 655 27.72 -13.89 -12.85
N GLY A 656 27.43 -12.68 -13.36
CA GLY A 656 26.27 -12.44 -14.22
C GLY A 656 24.95 -12.47 -13.44
N THR A 657 25.02 -12.42 -12.11
CA THR A 657 23.91 -12.19 -11.19
C THR A 657 23.59 -10.68 -11.15
N PHE A 658 22.32 -10.36 -11.15
CA PHE A 658 21.77 -9.07 -11.55
C PHE A 658 22.14 -7.92 -10.59
N ASP A 659 22.04 -6.68 -11.08
CA ASP A 659 21.96 -5.48 -10.24
C ASP A 659 20.74 -5.63 -9.30
N GLY A 660 20.63 -4.89 -8.19
CA GLY A 660 19.40 -4.90 -7.37
C GLY A 660 19.61 -5.06 -5.88
N VAL A 661 18.58 -5.52 -5.18
CA VAL A 661 18.55 -5.62 -3.72
C VAL A 661 18.58 -7.08 -3.28
N TRP A 662 19.42 -7.38 -2.31
CA TRP A 662 19.61 -8.70 -1.74
C TRP A 662 19.29 -8.67 -0.26
N VAL A 663 18.84 -9.80 0.27
CA VAL A 663 18.55 -10.00 1.69
C VAL A 663 19.47 -11.06 2.28
N TYR A 664 19.99 -10.81 3.47
CA TYR A 664 20.84 -11.71 4.24
C TYR A 664 20.14 -12.07 5.54
N ASP A 665 19.98 -13.38 5.74
CA ASP A 665 19.59 -13.97 7.01
C ASP A 665 20.87 -14.42 7.74
N PRO A 666 21.26 -13.77 8.85
CA PRO A 666 22.44 -14.14 9.63
C PRO A 666 22.37 -15.55 10.23
N GLY A 667 21.17 -16.06 10.51
CA GLY A 667 20.94 -17.41 11.00
C GLY A 667 21.18 -18.47 9.93
N ALA A 668 20.81 -18.18 8.67
CA ALA A 668 21.06 -19.04 7.52
C ALA A 668 22.47 -18.89 6.94
N GLY A 669 23.09 -17.71 7.09
CA GLY A 669 24.42 -17.38 6.56
C GLY A 669 24.45 -17.31 5.03
N ALA A 670 23.37 -16.87 4.41
CA ALA A 670 23.21 -16.84 2.95
C ALA A 670 22.51 -15.56 2.48
N TRP A 671 22.88 -15.14 1.26
CA TRP A 671 22.27 -14.03 0.53
C TRP A 671 21.30 -14.55 -0.51
N ASP A 672 20.06 -14.07 -0.43
CA ASP A 672 19.00 -14.32 -1.40
C ASP A 672 18.67 -13.03 -2.17
N ASP A 673 18.41 -13.19 -3.46
CA ASP A 673 17.95 -12.10 -4.33
C ASP A 673 16.48 -11.81 -4.02
N THR A 674 16.14 -10.54 -3.78
CA THR A 674 14.74 -10.15 -3.53
C THR A 674 13.86 -10.30 -4.77
N HIS A 675 14.45 -10.40 -5.96
CA HIS A 675 13.78 -10.47 -7.27
C HIS A 675 12.84 -9.26 -7.49
N GLY A 676 11.90 -9.34 -8.45
CA GLY A 676 10.72 -8.46 -8.45
C GLY A 676 10.81 -7.12 -9.19
N GLY A 677 11.81 -6.88 -10.04
CA GLY A 677 11.85 -5.78 -11.02
C GLY A 677 12.89 -4.70 -10.74
N VAL A 678 13.30 -4.51 -9.49
CA VAL A 678 14.37 -3.54 -9.14
C VAL A 678 15.75 -4.00 -9.57
N GLU A 679 15.91 -5.26 -9.99
CA GLU A 679 17.19 -5.83 -10.40
C GLU A 679 17.80 -5.23 -11.68
N ARG A 680 17.11 -4.26 -12.28
CA ARG A 680 17.51 -3.54 -13.49
C ARG A 680 17.92 -2.10 -13.21
N TYR A 681 17.75 -1.66 -11.97
CA TYR A 681 17.94 -0.27 -11.58
C TYR A 681 19.17 -0.14 -10.69
N TYR A 682 19.85 0.99 -10.84
CA TYR A 682 20.82 1.42 -9.85
C TYR A 682 20.06 1.80 -8.57
N VAL A 683 20.32 1.12 -7.46
CA VAL A 683 19.70 1.41 -6.15
C VAL A 683 20.71 2.14 -5.26
N SER A 684 20.45 3.43 -5.04
CA SER A 684 21.34 4.37 -4.34
C SER A 684 21.18 4.37 -2.83
N SER A 685 19.98 4.06 -2.35
CA SER A 685 19.57 4.26 -0.97
C SER A 685 18.52 3.24 -0.57
N LEU A 686 18.60 2.82 0.69
CA LEU A 686 17.67 1.89 1.32
C LEU A 686 17.28 2.44 2.69
N VAL A 687 16.01 2.30 3.05
CA VAL A 687 15.53 2.52 4.43
C VAL A 687 14.47 1.48 4.74
N TYR A 688 14.49 0.94 5.96
CA TYR A 688 13.49 -0.01 6.43
C TYR A 688 12.49 0.69 7.35
N ASP A 689 11.23 0.31 7.21
CA ASP A 689 10.10 0.75 8.01
C ASP A 689 9.60 -0.46 8.80
N ASP A 690 9.97 -0.50 10.08
CA ASP A 690 9.62 -1.59 10.99
C ASP A 690 8.10 -1.66 11.21
N GLU A 691 7.40 -0.52 11.25
CA GLU A 691 5.95 -0.52 11.52
C GLU A 691 5.12 -1.11 10.36
N LEU A 692 5.55 -0.90 9.11
CA LEU A 692 4.87 -1.45 7.93
C LEU A 692 5.56 -2.71 7.37
N HIS A 693 6.62 -3.21 7.99
CA HIS A 693 7.41 -4.35 7.52
C HIS A 693 7.87 -4.19 6.08
N ARG A 694 8.47 -3.03 5.79
CA ARG A 694 8.69 -2.58 4.42
C ARG A 694 10.07 -1.98 4.22
N LEU A 695 10.79 -2.52 3.25
CA LEU A 695 12.00 -1.92 2.72
C LEU A 695 11.66 -0.95 1.59
N TYR A 696 12.12 0.29 1.67
CA TYR A 696 12.08 1.25 0.56
C TYR A 696 13.43 1.33 -0.14
N ALA A 697 13.40 1.41 -1.47
CA ALA A 697 14.57 1.57 -2.32
C ALA A 697 14.46 2.81 -3.20
N GLY A 698 15.46 3.68 -3.10
CA GLY A 698 15.65 4.82 -3.98
C GLY A 698 16.46 4.40 -5.20
N THR A 699 15.95 4.70 -6.40
CA THR A 699 16.55 4.23 -7.65
C THR A 699 17.00 5.37 -8.56
N GLY A 700 17.96 5.07 -9.43
CA GLY A 700 18.49 6.00 -10.42
C GLY A 700 17.55 6.19 -11.61
N GLY A 701 16.72 7.25 -11.55
CA GLY A 701 15.81 7.65 -12.64
C GLY A 701 14.47 6.91 -12.65
N GLU A 702 14.25 6.03 -11.68
CA GLU A 702 13.06 5.21 -11.55
C GLU A 702 12.40 5.38 -10.18
N GLY A 703 12.62 6.52 -9.51
CA GLY A 703 11.99 6.92 -8.25
C GLY A 703 12.10 5.90 -7.11
N VAL A 704 11.02 5.74 -6.33
CA VAL A 704 11.01 4.90 -5.12
C VAL A 704 10.18 3.63 -5.33
N TRP A 705 10.74 2.51 -4.88
CA TRP A 705 10.08 1.21 -4.83
C TRP A 705 10.01 0.71 -3.39
N TYR A 706 9.05 -0.16 -3.09
CA TYR A 706 9.01 -0.83 -1.80
C TYR A 706 8.84 -2.33 -1.91
N TYR A 707 9.38 -3.05 -0.92
CA TYR A 707 9.32 -4.49 -0.77
C TYR A 707 8.84 -4.80 0.65
N GLY A 708 7.68 -5.44 0.77
CA GLY A 708 7.09 -5.73 2.07
C GLY A 708 6.25 -7.00 2.05
N ALA A 709 6.22 -7.69 3.19
CA ALA A 709 5.44 -8.92 3.32
C ALA A 709 3.94 -8.58 3.45
N PRO A 710 3.05 -9.23 2.66
CA PRO A 710 1.62 -9.19 2.94
C PRO A 710 1.34 -9.92 4.28
N PRO A 711 0.19 -9.67 4.90
CA PRO A 711 -0.17 -10.32 6.15
C PRO A 711 -0.28 -11.83 5.94
N ALA A 712 -0.02 -12.64 6.96
CA ALA A 712 -0.21 -14.08 6.90
C ALA A 712 -1.09 -14.53 8.05
N ILE A 713 -2.15 -15.28 7.76
CA ILE A 713 -3.03 -15.86 8.79
C ILE A 713 -2.58 -17.29 9.06
N ASP A 714 -2.27 -17.57 10.32
CA ASP A 714 -1.96 -18.91 10.81
C ASP A 714 -3.23 -19.67 11.17
N GLU A 715 -4.14 -19.02 11.91
CA GLU A 715 -5.35 -19.63 12.44
C GLU A 715 -6.50 -18.63 12.63
N VAL A 716 -7.73 -19.15 12.59
CA VAL A 716 -8.97 -18.42 12.89
C VAL A 716 -9.74 -19.22 13.95
N GLU A 717 -9.94 -18.62 15.14
CA GLU A 717 -10.60 -19.25 16.28
C GLU A 717 -11.84 -18.45 16.76
N PRO A 718 -13.03 -19.08 16.87
CA PRO A 718 -13.34 -20.43 16.42
C PRO A 718 -13.36 -20.51 14.88
N ALA A 719 -13.09 -21.69 14.31
CA ALA A 719 -13.13 -21.92 12.85
C ALA A 719 -14.56 -21.93 12.25
N SER A 720 -15.59 -21.80 13.09
CA SER A 720 -17.00 -21.77 12.67
C SER A 720 -17.85 -20.96 13.63
N GLY A 721 -18.89 -20.29 13.11
CA GLY A 721 -19.79 -19.48 13.93
C GLY A 721 -20.90 -18.83 13.11
N GLY A 722 -21.85 -18.21 13.80
CA GLY A 722 -22.98 -17.51 13.18
C GLY A 722 -22.69 -16.04 12.85
N VAL A 723 -23.55 -15.42 12.04
CA VAL A 723 -23.49 -13.97 11.78
C VAL A 723 -23.56 -13.18 13.09
N GLY A 724 -22.54 -12.34 13.33
CA GLY A 724 -22.35 -11.55 14.55
C GLY A 724 -21.47 -12.22 15.62
N PHE A 725 -20.98 -13.44 15.41
CA PHE A 725 -20.03 -14.07 16.33
C PHE A 725 -18.68 -13.36 16.32
N GLU A 726 -18.05 -13.30 17.49
CA GLU A 726 -16.66 -12.85 17.66
C GLU A 726 -15.71 -13.96 17.17
N VAL A 727 -14.71 -13.56 16.38
CA VAL A 727 -13.70 -14.44 15.78
C VAL A 727 -12.34 -13.79 16.00
N THR A 728 -11.41 -14.55 16.59
CA THR A 728 -10.02 -14.17 16.73
C THR A 728 -9.22 -14.71 15.55
N VAL A 729 -8.43 -13.85 14.93
CA VAL A 729 -7.54 -14.20 13.82
C VAL A 729 -6.11 -14.06 14.35
N HIS A 730 -5.31 -15.11 14.19
CA HIS A 730 -3.90 -15.17 14.57
C HIS A 730 -3.02 -15.23 13.33
N GLY A 731 -1.88 -14.54 13.35
CA GLY A 731 -0.99 -14.47 12.21
C GLY A 731 0.24 -13.61 12.45
N SER A 732 0.76 -13.06 11.37
CA SER A 732 1.93 -12.17 11.35
C SER A 732 1.78 -11.07 10.30
N PHE A 733 2.50 -9.96 10.47
CA PHE A 733 2.54 -8.83 9.53
C PHE A 733 1.16 -8.20 9.30
N PHE A 734 0.27 -8.22 10.28
CA PHE A 734 -1.04 -7.56 10.17
C PHE A 734 -0.92 -6.03 10.13
N GLY A 735 0.24 -5.48 10.51
CA GLY A 735 0.48 -4.06 10.64
C GLY A 735 -0.16 -3.48 11.92
N PRO A 736 -0.05 -2.16 12.11
CA PRO A 736 -0.42 -1.49 13.36
C PRO A 736 -1.94 -1.39 13.58
N GLY A 737 -2.76 -1.55 12.54
CA GLY A 737 -4.23 -1.64 12.65
C GLY A 737 -4.96 -0.36 13.01
N ASP A 738 -4.27 0.78 12.96
CA ASP A 738 -4.75 2.11 13.37
C ASP A 738 -4.74 3.14 12.22
N THR A 739 -4.29 2.78 11.01
CA THR A 739 -4.24 3.73 9.87
C THR A 739 -5.61 3.92 9.21
N GLY A 740 -6.53 2.98 9.43
CA GLY A 740 -7.82 2.93 8.74
C GLY A 740 -7.73 2.42 7.30
N ALA A 741 -6.53 2.07 6.81
CA ALA A 741 -6.31 1.41 5.53
C ALA A 741 -6.33 -0.13 5.66
N GLU A 742 -6.05 -0.68 6.86
CA GLU A 742 -6.13 -2.12 7.12
C GLU A 742 -7.56 -2.54 7.45
N TYR A 743 -7.96 -3.70 6.94
CA TYR A 743 -9.28 -4.27 7.21
C TYR A 743 -9.26 -5.79 7.05
N VAL A 744 -10.29 -6.44 7.60
CA VAL A 744 -10.49 -7.88 7.48
C VAL A 744 -11.78 -8.14 6.70
N THR A 745 -11.78 -9.14 5.83
CA THR A 745 -12.99 -9.62 5.17
C THR A 745 -13.29 -11.05 5.57
N VAL A 746 -14.59 -11.38 5.58
CA VAL A 746 -15.09 -12.75 5.71
C VAL A 746 -15.99 -12.99 4.50
N GLY A 747 -15.69 -13.99 3.68
CA GLY A 747 -16.44 -14.25 2.45
C GLY A 747 -16.40 -13.09 1.45
N GLY A 748 -15.34 -12.28 1.48
CA GLY A 748 -15.21 -11.06 0.66
C GLY A 748 -16.00 -9.85 1.18
N VAL A 749 -16.74 -9.98 2.27
CA VAL A 749 -17.47 -8.87 2.91
C VAL A 749 -16.63 -8.28 4.03
N PRO A 750 -16.43 -6.95 4.10
CA PRO A 750 -15.73 -6.30 5.20
C PRO A 750 -16.36 -6.64 6.56
N ALA A 751 -15.54 -7.12 7.48
CA ALA A 751 -15.91 -7.44 8.85
C ALA A 751 -15.54 -6.31 9.80
N VAL A 752 -16.36 -6.07 10.81
CA VAL A 752 -16.09 -5.06 11.84
C VAL A 752 -15.07 -5.64 12.81
N VAL A 753 -14.00 -4.89 13.06
CA VAL A 753 -12.97 -5.22 14.04
C VAL A 753 -13.38 -4.70 15.42
N LYS A 754 -13.13 -5.48 16.46
CA LYS A 754 -13.31 -5.07 17.86
C LYS A 754 -12.26 -4.01 18.21
N PRO A 755 -12.66 -2.81 18.65
CA PRO A 755 -11.72 -1.72 18.93
C PRO A 755 -10.62 -2.15 19.92
N GLY A 756 -9.37 -1.81 19.60
CA GLY A 756 -8.20 -2.12 20.43
C GLY A 756 -7.76 -3.59 20.43
N SER A 757 -8.33 -4.44 19.57
CA SER A 757 -7.93 -5.85 19.46
C SER A 757 -6.86 -6.12 18.41
N TRP A 758 -6.64 -5.18 17.48
CA TRP A 758 -5.68 -5.36 16.39
C TRP A 758 -4.26 -5.13 16.89
N THR A 759 -3.40 -6.10 16.62
CA THR A 759 -1.96 -6.08 16.77
C THR A 759 -1.34 -6.66 15.50
N ASP A 760 -0.02 -6.59 15.38
CA ASP A 760 0.68 -7.15 14.22
C ASP A 760 0.52 -8.69 14.06
N THR A 761 0.10 -9.39 15.13
CA THR A 761 -0.03 -10.85 15.16
C THR A 761 -1.43 -11.37 15.51
N SER A 762 -2.37 -10.48 15.83
CA SER A 762 -3.71 -10.87 16.21
C SER A 762 -4.73 -9.77 15.98
N LEU A 763 -5.96 -10.14 15.61
CA LEU A 763 -7.11 -9.24 15.67
C LEU A 763 -8.37 -9.99 16.06
N VAL A 764 -9.39 -9.26 16.50
CA VAL A 764 -10.72 -9.81 16.75
C VAL A 764 -11.75 -9.11 15.88
N CYS A 765 -12.53 -9.87 15.11
CA CYS A 765 -13.57 -9.34 14.24
C CYS A 765 -14.91 -10.06 14.42
N TYR A 766 -15.97 -9.50 13.84
CA TYR A 766 -17.30 -10.09 13.87
C TYR A 766 -17.70 -10.62 12.50
N VAL A 767 -18.31 -11.81 12.46
CA VAL A 767 -18.85 -12.39 11.22
C VAL A 767 -19.91 -11.44 10.63
N PRO A 768 -19.71 -10.89 9.42
CA PRO A 768 -20.59 -9.86 8.85
C PRO A 768 -21.93 -10.45 8.40
N ALA A 769 -22.92 -9.59 8.13
CA ALA A 769 -24.18 -10.04 7.54
C ALA A 769 -24.01 -10.36 6.04
N GLY A 770 -24.83 -11.26 5.49
CA GLY A 770 -24.83 -11.60 4.06
C GLY A 770 -23.84 -12.69 3.65
N VAL A 771 -23.01 -13.19 4.55
CA VAL A 771 -22.13 -14.35 4.32
C VAL A 771 -22.83 -15.65 4.73
N SER A 772 -22.52 -16.74 4.04
CA SER A 772 -23.07 -18.07 4.32
C SER A 772 -22.14 -19.17 3.82
N GLY A 773 -22.28 -20.38 4.37
CA GLY A 773 -21.46 -21.53 3.96
C GLY A 773 -19.98 -21.34 4.30
N THR A 774 -19.10 -21.92 3.48
CA THR A 774 -17.66 -21.77 3.65
C THR A 774 -17.22 -20.41 3.13
N ALA A 775 -16.71 -19.56 4.02
CA ALA A 775 -16.32 -18.19 3.74
C ALA A 775 -14.83 -17.99 4.10
N PRO A 776 -13.95 -17.56 3.18
CA PRO A 776 -12.57 -17.27 3.52
C PRO A 776 -12.47 -16.01 4.39
N VAL A 777 -11.67 -16.07 5.45
CA VAL A 777 -11.18 -14.92 6.20
C VAL A 777 -9.88 -14.45 5.58
N VAL A 778 -9.78 -13.14 5.31
CA VAL A 778 -8.61 -12.51 4.70
C VAL A 778 -8.32 -11.20 5.41
N VAL A 779 -7.08 -11.00 5.84
CA VAL A 779 -6.59 -9.72 6.38
C VAL A 779 -5.96 -8.93 5.24
N HIS A 780 -6.23 -7.63 5.18
CA HIS A 780 -5.68 -6.70 4.18
C HIS A 780 -4.91 -5.60 4.90
N ASN A 781 -3.66 -5.38 4.50
CA ASN A 781 -2.85 -4.25 4.95
C ASN A 781 -2.28 -3.48 3.74
N LEU A 782 -1.37 -2.54 3.99
CA LEU A 782 -0.74 -1.73 2.95
C LEU A 782 0.20 -2.49 2.01
N ASN A 783 0.64 -3.69 2.37
CA ASN A 783 1.47 -4.59 1.55
C ASN A 783 0.64 -5.62 0.77
N GLY A 784 -0.66 -5.76 1.07
CA GLY A 784 -1.59 -6.60 0.31
C GLY A 784 -2.54 -7.43 1.17
N ALA A 785 -3.04 -8.51 0.57
CA ALA A 785 -3.98 -9.44 1.20
C ALA A 785 -3.28 -10.70 1.70
N SER A 786 -3.77 -11.26 2.80
CA SER A 786 -3.26 -12.50 3.36
C SER A 786 -3.63 -13.74 2.57
N ASN A 787 -3.02 -14.87 2.93
CA ASN A 787 -3.59 -16.17 2.60
C ASN A 787 -5.02 -16.27 3.17
N PRO A 788 -5.96 -16.86 2.41
CA PRO A 788 -7.32 -17.08 2.90
C PRO A 788 -7.36 -18.26 3.85
N VAL A 789 -7.99 -18.10 5.02
CA VAL A 789 -8.29 -19.21 5.94
C VAL A 789 -9.79 -19.48 5.95
N GLY A 790 -10.18 -20.73 5.76
CA GLY A 790 -11.58 -21.10 5.66
C GLY A 790 -12.32 -20.98 7.01
N PHE A 791 -13.44 -20.26 7.02
CA PHE A 791 -14.34 -20.17 8.15
C PHE A 791 -15.73 -20.70 7.76
N GLN A 792 -16.32 -21.55 8.59
CA GLN A 792 -17.64 -22.10 8.33
C GLN A 792 -18.73 -21.24 8.99
N VAL A 793 -19.49 -20.52 8.16
CA VAL A 793 -20.63 -19.72 8.63
C VAL A 793 -21.82 -20.66 8.87
N ILE A 794 -22.21 -20.80 10.14
CA ILE A 794 -23.34 -21.62 10.55
C ILE A 794 -24.61 -20.74 10.56
N PRO A 795 -25.73 -21.18 9.96
CA PRO A 795 -27.00 -20.48 10.06
C PRO A 795 -27.35 -20.14 11.51
N SER A 796 -28.00 -19.00 11.73
CA SER A 796 -28.45 -18.60 13.07
C SER A 796 -29.95 -18.37 13.08
N PHE A 797 -30.61 -18.84 14.13
CA PHE A 797 -32.04 -18.74 14.36
C PHE A 797 -32.34 -17.88 15.58
N THR A 798 -33.47 -17.18 15.53
CA THR A 798 -33.93 -16.29 16.60
C THR A 798 -34.98 -17.00 17.44
N VAL A 799 -34.75 -17.05 18.75
CA VAL A 799 -35.73 -17.49 19.73
C VAL A 799 -36.27 -16.27 20.47
N THR A 800 -37.54 -15.97 20.26
CA THR A 800 -38.24 -14.84 20.88
C THR A 800 -39.18 -15.36 21.96
N ALA A 801 -38.96 -14.95 23.19
CA ALA A 801 -39.80 -15.28 24.33
C ALA A 801 -40.69 -14.11 24.72
N SER A 802 -41.97 -14.38 24.96
CA SER A 802 -42.95 -13.37 25.35
C SER A 802 -43.91 -13.90 26.42
N VAL A 803 -44.49 -13.00 27.19
CA VAL A 803 -45.54 -13.32 28.17
C VAL A 803 -46.89 -12.91 27.60
N SER A 804 -47.83 -13.84 27.56
CA SER A 804 -49.23 -13.56 27.28
C SER A 804 -49.97 -13.42 28.61
N GLY A 805 -50.43 -12.19 28.93
CA GLY A 805 -51.12 -11.89 30.19
C GLY A 805 -50.26 -11.12 31.20
N LYS A 806 -50.49 -11.36 32.49
CA LYS A 806 -49.79 -10.73 33.64
C LYS A 806 -49.33 -11.82 34.62
N GLY A 807 -48.46 -11.48 35.56
CA GLY A 807 -48.07 -12.40 36.65
C GLY A 807 -46.69 -13.03 36.49
N GLY A 808 -45.84 -12.51 35.60
CA GLY A 808 -44.44 -12.93 35.48
C GLY A 808 -43.73 -12.30 34.29
N LYS A 809 -42.46 -12.67 34.12
CA LYS A 809 -41.55 -12.23 33.04
C LYS A 809 -40.74 -13.42 32.51
N VAL A 810 -40.13 -13.24 31.35
CA VAL A 810 -39.18 -14.20 30.76
C VAL A 810 -37.84 -13.51 30.50
N SER A 811 -36.74 -14.24 30.61
CA SER A 811 -35.39 -13.71 30.38
C SER A 811 -34.48 -14.75 29.72
N PRO A 812 -33.74 -14.43 28.64
CA PRO A 812 -33.88 -13.21 27.84
C PRO A 812 -35.16 -13.24 26.98
N PRO A 813 -35.75 -12.08 26.65
CA PRO A 813 -36.91 -12.00 25.74
C PRO A 813 -36.54 -12.32 24.28
N THR A 814 -35.26 -12.26 23.92
CA THR A 814 -34.77 -12.66 22.61
C THR A 814 -33.36 -13.20 22.75
N GLN A 815 -33.08 -14.30 22.06
CA GLN A 815 -31.74 -14.88 21.94
C GLN A 815 -31.50 -15.38 20.52
N LYS A 816 -30.25 -15.30 20.05
CA LYS A 816 -29.84 -15.79 18.73
C LYS A 816 -28.97 -17.03 18.94
N VAL A 817 -29.32 -18.12 18.26
CA VAL A 817 -28.68 -19.44 18.44
C VAL A 817 -28.25 -19.98 17.09
N VAL A 818 -27.03 -20.48 16.97
CA VAL A 818 -26.58 -21.17 15.75
C VAL A 818 -27.37 -22.46 15.53
N GLU A 819 -27.49 -22.90 14.29
CA GLU A 819 -28.11 -24.18 13.94
C GLU A 819 -27.52 -25.33 14.78
N GLY A 820 -28.39 -26.10 15.41
CA GLY A 820 -28.02 -27.18 16.34
C GLY A 820 -27.66 -26.73 17.76
N GLY A 821 -27.60 -25.43 18.03
CA GLY A 821 -27.37 -24.89 19.37
C GLY A 821 -28.57 -25.04 20.31
N THR A 822 -28.41 -24.59 21.55
CA THR A 822 -29.43 -24.68 22.61
C THR A 822 -29.87 -23.29 23.07
N ALA A 823 -31.18 -23.04 23.10
CA ALA A 823 -31.77 -21.86 23.72
C ALA A 823 -32.25 -22.17 25.14
N SER A 824 -32.08 -21.22 26.07
CA SER A 824 -32.58 -21.32 27.45
C SER A 824 -33.33 -20.04 27.82
N ILE A 825 -34.50 -20.18 28.44
CA ILE A 825 -35.38 -19.07 28.82
C ILE A 825 -35.78 -19.26 30.28
N ASP A 826 -35.33 -18.34 31.14
CA ASP A 826 -35.74 -18.31 32.54
C ASP A 826 -37.19 -17.80 32.64
N LEU A 827 -37.99 -18.49 33.44
CA LEU A 827 -39.35 -18.09 33.78
C LEU A 827 -39.31 -17.41 35.15
N ILE A 828 -39.79 -16.18 35.23
CA ILE A 828 -39.74 -15.38 36.46
C ILE A 828 -41.18 -15.05 36.88
N PRO A 829 -41.88 -15.95 37.60
CA PRO A 829 -43.21 -15.66 38.12
C PRO A 829 -43.20 -14.49 39.12
N ASP A 830 -44.25 -13.68 39.11
CA ASP A 830 -44.49 -12.70 40.18
C ASP A 830 -44.90 -13.43 41.47
N SER A 831 -44.75 -12.78 42.64
CA SER A 831 -45.15 -13.37 43.92
C SER A 831 -46.62 -13.83 43.91
N GLY A 832 -46.85 -15.11 44.22
CA GLY A 832 -48.19 -15.72 44.23
C GLY A 832 -48.69 -16.18 42.86
N TYR A 833 -47.78 -16.33 41.89
CA TYR A 833 -48.04 -16.91 40.56
C TYR A 833 -47.07 -18.06 40.28
N HIS A 834 -47.49 -18.99 39.42
CA HIS A 834 -46.64 -20.01 38.79
C HIS A 834 -46.81 -19.97 37.27
N ALA A 835 -45.82 -20.47 36.54
CA ALA A 835 -45.94 -20.66 35.09
C ALA A 835 -47.02 -21.73 34.80
N GLU A 836 -48.02 -21.39 33.98
CA GLU A 836 -49.18 -22.24 33.70
C GLU A 836 -49.02 -23.01 32.39
N THR A 837 -48.71 -22.29 31.30
CA THR A 837 -48.48 -22.91 29.99
C THR A 837 -47.30 -22.27 29.27
N ILE A 838 -46.62 -23.09 28.48
CA ILE A 838 -45.60 -22.68 27.52
C ILE A 838 -46.03 -23.19 26.15
N THR A 839 -46.00 -22.33 25.13
CA THR A 839 -46.07 -22.77 23.73
C THR A 839 -44.82 -22.37 22.99
N ASP A 840 -44.34 -23.22 22.10
CA ASP A 840 -43.26 -22.94 21.17
C ASP A 840 -43.80 -23.07 19.74
N ASN A 841 -43.76 -21.99 18.96
CA ASN A 841 -44.35 -21.89 17.63
C ASN A 841 -45.85 -22.30 17.59
N GLY A 842 -46.56 -22.07 18.70
CA GLY A 842 -47.97 -22.41 18.86
C GLY A 842 -48.25 -23.84 19.35
N GLU A 843 -47.22 -24.69 19.47
CA GLU A 843 -47.36 -26.03 20.05
C GLU A 843 -47.18 -25.99 21.57
N ALA A 844 -48.08 -26.63 22.32
CA ALA A 844 -47.99 -26.72 23.77
C ALA A 844 -46.77 -27.57 24.21
N LYS A 845 -45.99 -27.04 25.14
CA LYS A 845 -44.83 -27.70 25.75
C LYS A 845 -45.03 -27.86 27.26
N GLN A 846 -44.23 -28.74 27.85
CA GLN A 846 -44.23 -28.93 29.31
C GLN A 846 -43.65 -27.69 29.98
N VAL A 847 -44.27 -27.24 31.07
CA VAL A 847 -43.74 -26.17 31.91
C VAL A 847 -42.46 -26.66 32.60
N ALA A 848 -41.35 -25.98 32.29
CA ALA A 848 -40.03 -26.20 32.87
C ALA A 848 -39.32 -24.85 33.03
N ASP A 849 -38.53 -24.69 34.09
CA ASP A 849 -37.78 -23.47 34.39
C ASP A 849 -36.31 -23.82 34.73
N PRO A 850 -35.34 -23.44 33.89
CA PRO A 850 -35.51 -22.74 32.62
C PRO A 850 -36.22 -23.61 31.57
N PHE A 851 -36.92 -22.97 30.62
CA PHE A 851 -37.42 -23.63 29.42
C PHE A 851 -36.28 -23.73 28.39
N VAL A 852 -35.92 -24.96 28.02
CA VAL A 852 -34.77 -25.25 27.16
C VAL A 852 -35.25 -25.80 25.81
N ILE A 853 -34.74 -25.24 24.72
CA ILE A 853 -34.89 -25.76 23.36
C ILE A 853 -33.52 -26.24 22.90
N GLU A 854 -33.31 -27.56 22.92
CA GLU A 854 -32.11 -28.18 22.37
C GLU A 854 -32.19 -28.29 20.85
N ASN A 855 -31.02 -28.28 20.18
CA ASN A 855 -30.91 -28.50 18.74
C ASN A 855 -31.84 -27.60 17.91
N VAL A 856 -31.68 -26.28 18.03
CA VAL A 856 -32.48 -25.28 17.30
C VAL A 856 -32.20 -25.37 15.79
N GLN A 857 -33.25 -25.57 14.99
CA GLN A 857 -33.16 -25.77 13.52
C GLN A 857 -33.97 -24.72 12.72
N SER A 858 -34.67 -23.82 13.41
CA SER A 858 -35.49 -22.75 12.84
C SER A 858 -35.75 -21.67 13.90
N ASP A 859 -36.35 -20.53 13.52
CA ASP A 859 -36.81 -19.54 14.49
C ASP A 859 -37.89 -20.11 15.42
N HIS A 860 -37.91 -19.63 16.67
CA HIS A 860 -38.88 -20.03 17.69
C HIS A 860 -39.59 -18.83 18.32
N ALA A 861 -40.90 -18.91 18.41
CA ALA A 861 -41.75 -17.97 19.15
C ALA A 861 -42.29 -18.66 20.41
N VAL A 862 -41.64 -18.41 21.54
CA VAL A 862 -42.03 -18.95 22.85
C VAL A 862 -43.00 -17.99 23.53
N VAL A 863 -44.16 -18.51 23.94
CA VAL A 863 -45.17 -17.75 24.67
C VAL A 863 -45.42 -18.44 26.00
N VAL A 864 -45.28 -17.68 27.08
CA VAL A 864 -45.50 -18.15 28.46
C VAL A 864 -46.74 -17.45 29.04
N THR A 865 -47.54 -18.20 29.79
CA THR A 865 -48.65 -17.66 30.60
C THR A 865 -48.42 -18.01 32.06
N PHE A 866 -48.84 -17.13 32.97
CA PHE A 866 -48.74 -17.33 34.41
C PHE A 866 -50.14 -17.35 35.03
N ALA A 867 -50.36 -18.25 35.99
CA ALA A 867 -51.59 -18.37 36.76
C ALA A 867 -51.34 -18.02 38.24
N PRO A 868 -52.32 -17.41 38.94
CA PRO A 868 -52.24 -17.24 40.38
C PRO A 868 -52.19 -18.59 41.10
N ASP A 869 -51.38 -18.67 42.15
CA ASP A 869 -51.35 -19.82 43.05
C ASP A 869 -52.70 -19.99 43.76
N ALA A 870 -53.15 -21.24 43.89
CA ALA A 870 -54.35 -21.52 44.66
C ALA A 870 -54.15 -21.16 46.15
N PRO A 871 -55.15 -20.56 46.81
CA PRO A 871 -55.05 -20.28 48.24
C PRO A 871 -54.87 -21.60 49.02
N PRO A 872 -53.91 -21.67 49.96
CA PRO A 872 -53.58 -22.92 50.62
C PRO A 872 -54.75 -23.45 51.46
N PRO A 873 -55.02 -24.78 51.47
CA PRO A 873 -55.95 -25.37 52.43
C PRO A 873 -55.38 -25.30 53.86
N PRO A 874 -56.25 -25.24 54.90
CA PRO A 874 -55.84 -24.96 56.27
C PRO A 874 -54.97 -26.08 56.89
N PRO A 875 -53.97 -25.74 57.72
CA PRO A 875 -52.98 -26.69 58.21
C PRO A 875 -53.49 -27.58 59.36
N PRO A 876 -53.06 -28.87 59.45
CA PRO A 876 -53.21 -29.71 60.64
C PRO A 876 -52.17 -29.35 61.74
N PRO A 877 -52.41 -29.73 63.02
CA PRO A 877 -51.63 -29.26 64.18
C PRO A 877 -50.20 -29.82 64.23
N PRO A 878 -49.26 -29.09 64.88
CA PRO A 878 -47.82 -29.40 64.84
C PRO A 878 -47.45 -30.62 65.67
N THR A 879 -46.57 -31.47 65.11
CA THR A 879 -45.88 -32.55 65.81
C THR A 879 -44.73 -31.99 66.66
N THR A 880 -44.71 -32.31 67.95
CA THR A 880 -43.66 -31.89 68.90
C THR A 880 -42.40 -32.73 68.73
N ASN A 881 -41.31 -32.12 68.24
CA ASN A 881 -40.00 -32.77 68.18
C ASN A 881 -39.32 -32.77 69.55
N SER A 882 -38.73 -33.90 69.94
CA SER A 882 -37.94 -34.08 71.16
C SER A 882 -36.43 -33.91 70.95
N ILE A 883 -36.00 -33.65 69.71
CA ILE A 883 -34.59 -33.47 69.31
C ILE A 883 -34.48 -32.26 68.37
N PHE A 884 -33.51 -31.40 68.65
CA PHE A 884 -33.19 -30.20 67.87
C PHE A 884 -31.69 -30.15 67.59
N TYR A 885 -31.33 -29.69 66.38
CA TYR A 885 -29.93 -29.51 65.96
C TYR A 885 -29.71 -28.03 65.64
N PHE A 886 -28.61 -27.49 66.15
CA PHE A 886 -28.15 -26.11 65.93
C PHE A 886 -26.80 -26.18 65.26
N ALA A 887 -26.70 -25.61 64.07
CA ALA A 887 -25.56 -25.83 63.19
C ALA A 887 -24.27 -25.15 63.67
N GLU A 888 -24.34 -23.99 64.33
CA GLU A 888 -23.14 -23.20 64.65
C GLU A 888 -23.30 -22.33 65.91
N GLY A 889 -22.20 -22.10 66.62
CA GLY A 889 -22.05 -21.28 67.82
C GLY A 889 -20.57 -21.17 68.21
N THR A 890 -20.20 -20.13 68.98
CA THR A 890 -18.81 -19.92 69.41
C THR A 890 -18.74 -19.29 70.80
N CYS A 891 -17.80 -19.75 71.63
CA CYS A 891 -17.46 -19.17 72.93
C CYS A 891 -16.15 -18.38 72.88
N ARG A 892 -15.68 -17.99 71.69
CA ARG A 892 -14.52 -17.11 71.52
C ARG A 892 -14.70 -15.76 72.23
N PRO A 893 -13.61 -15.01 72.48
CA PRO A 893 -13.70 -13.68 73.09
C PRO A 893 -14.72 -12.78 72.37
N ALA A 894 -15.48 -12.02 73.16
CA ALA A 894 -16.62 -11.18 72.73
C ALA A 894 -17.93 -11.88 72.32
N PHE A 895 -18.01 -13.21 72.31
CA PHE A 895 -19.26 -13.94 72.02
C PHE A 895 -19.79 -14.68 73.25
N ASP A 896 -21.02 -14.36 73.70
CA ASP A 896 -21.69 -15.05 74.81
C ASP A 896 -22.94 -15.80 74.30
N PRO A 897 -22.79 -17.05 73.82
CA PRO A 897 -23.93 -17.82 73.31
C PRO A 897 -24.82 -18.37 74.42
N TYR A 898 -26.14 -18.30 74.21
CA TYR A 898 -27.15 -18.83 75.12
C TYR A 898 -28.10 -19.79 74.38
N LEU A 899 -28.39 -20.95 74.98
CA LEU A 899 -29.46 -21.84 74.53
C LEU A 899 -30.66 -21.71 75.47
N CYS A 900 -31.80 -21.28 74.92
CA CYS A 900 -33.06 -21.14 75.64
C CYS A 900 -33.95 -22.36 75.38
N ILE A 901 -34.20 -23.16 76.41
CA ILE A 901 -34.89 -24.45 76.30
C ILE A 901 -36.19 -24.38 77.10
N GLN A 902 -37.32 -24.40 76.40
CA GLN A 902 -38.64 -24.40 77.01
C GLN A 902 -39.19 -25.83 77.13
N ASN A 903 -39.73 -26.15 78.30
CA ASN A 903 -40.54 -27.34 78.50
C ASN A 903 -42.03 -26.93 78.60
N PRO A 904 -42.80 -27.10 77.51
CA PRO A 904 -44.24 -26.85 77.52
C PRO A 904 -45.05 -28.04 78.10
N GLY A 905 -44.39 -29.13 78.47
CA GLY A 905 -45.03 -30.34 78.98
C GLY A 905 -45.33 -30.28 80.48
N GLU A 906 -46.18 -31.20 80.92
CA GLU A 906 -46.64 -31.33 82.32
C GLU A 906 -45.64 -32.03 83.25
N LYS A 907 -44.56 -32.63 82.70
CA LYS A 907 -43.51 -33.35 83.45
C LYS A 907 -42.17 -32.66 83.28
N THR A 908 -41.28 -32.77 84.28
CA THR A 908 -39.90 -32.29 84.15
C THR A 908 -39.22 -32.97 82.96
N ALA A 909 -38.63 -32.17 82.08
CA ALA A 909 -37.86 -32.64 80.93
C ALA A 909 -36.38 -32.73 81.32
N GLU A 910 -35.80 -33.93 81.24
CA GLU A 910 -34.37 -34.15 81.35
C GLU A 910 -33.75 -33.91 79.98
N VAL A 911 -32.97 -32.86 79.84
CA VAL A 911 -32.41 -32.41 78.57
C VAL A 911 -30.91 -32.68 78.54
N ARG A 912 -30.45 -33.26 77.44
CA ARG A 912 -29.03 -33.41 77.13
C ARG A 912 -28.69 -32.55 75.93
N ILE A 913 -27.65 -31.73 76.11
CA ILE A 913 -27.01 -30.96 75.07
C ILE A 913 -25.68 -31.65 74.76
N THR A 914 -25.49 -32.09 73.53
CA THR A 914 -24.20 -32.58 73.03
C THR A 914 -23.64 -31.49 72.13
N TYR A 915 -22.54 -30.87 72.56
CA TYR A 915 -21.76 -29.93 71.75
C TYR A 915 -20.75 -30.71 70.90
N MET A 916 -20.75 -30.50 69.59
CA MET A 916 -19.71 -30.99 68.69
C MET A 916 -18.74 -29.84 68.44
N LEU A 917 -17.52 -29.93 68.98
CA LEU A 917 -16.54 -28.86 68.99
C LEU A 917 -15.73 -28.85 67.67
N GLY A 918 -15.25 -27.68 67.26
CA GLY A 918 -14.50 -27.49 66.01
C GLY A 918 -13.21 -28.31 65.94
N ASN A 919 -12.62 -28.66 67.09
CA ASN A 919 -11.45 -29.54 67.16
C ASN A 919 -11.76 -31.04 66.94
N GLY A 920 -13.01 -31.39 66.60
CA GLY A 920 -13.45 -32.77 66.33
C GLY A 920 -13.85 -33.59 67.56
N THR A 921 -13.83 -33.00 68.76
CA THR A 921 -14.28 -33.66 70.01
C THR A 921 -15.72 -33.27 70.37
N THR A 922 -16.29 -33.88 71.41
CA THR A 922 -17.63 -33.52 71.92
C THR A 922 -17.62 -33.25 73.42
N SER A 923 -18.53 -32.38 73.87
CA SER A 923 -18.80 -32.14 75.30
C SER A 923 -20.30 -32.26 75.58
N GLU A 924 -20.67 -32.95 76.65
CA GLU A 924 -22.07 -33.13 77.04
C GLU A 924 -22.44 -32.30 78.27
N HIS A 925 -23.61 -31.65 78.19
CA HIS A 925 -24.21 -30.88 79.27
C HIS A 925 -25.66 -31.32 79.48
N THR A 926 -25.96 -31.85 80.65
CA THR A 926 -27.32 -32.25 81.03
C THR A 926 -27.95 -31.26 82.00
N LEU A 927 -29.24 -30.98 81.83
CA LEU A 927 -30.04 -30.15 82.73
C LEU A 927 -31.49 -30.63 82.80
N SER A 928 -32.14 -30.38 83.93
CA SER A 928 -33.58 -30.63 84.10
C SER A 928 -34.36 -29.33 83.93
N VAL A 929 -35.43 -29.34 83.12
CA VAL A 929 -36.32 -28.20 82.89
C VAL A 929 -37.70 -28.54 83.43
N SER A 930 -38.14 -27.86 84.49
CA SER A 930 -39.44 -28.10 85.15
C SER A 930 -40.63 -27.93 84.18
N PRO A 931 -41.80 -28.52 84.48
CA PRO A 931 -43.02 -28.33 83.70
C PRO A 931 -43.34 -26.84 83.47
N HIS A 932 -43.87 -26.51 82.29
CA HIS A 932 -44.32 -25.16 81.90
C HIS A 932 -43.29 -24.05 82.11
N SER A 933 -42.00 -24.37 82.00
CA SER A 933 -40.91 -23.45 82.31
C SER A 933 -39.85 -23.40 81.20
N ARG A 934 -38.87 -22.51 81.37
CA ARG A 934 -37.71 -22.39 80.47
C ARG A 934 -36.42 -22.35 81.28
N ALA A 935 -35.40 -23.04 80.80
CA ALA A 935 -34.02 -22.87 81.22
C ALA A 935 -33.23 -22.09 80.16
N THR A 936 -32.34 -21.20 80.58
CA THR A 936 -31.40 -20.50 79.70
C THR A 936 -29.99 -20.95 80.05
N VAL A 937 -29.31 -21.59 79.10
CA VAL A 937 -27.97 -22.16 79.28
C VAL A 937 -26.94 -21.21 78.66
N PRO A 938 -26.14 -20.48 79.46
CA PRO A 938 -24.96 -19.79 78.96
C PRO A 938 -23.91 -20.82 78.56
N VAL A 939 -23.72 -21.03 77.26
CA VAL A 939 -22.85 -22.13 76.78
C VAL A 939 -21.39 -21.88 77.16
N LYS A 940 -20.94 -20.61 77.13
CA LYS A 940 -19.59 -20.21 77.58
C LYS A 940 -19.31 -20.59 79.04
N ALA A 941 -20.32 -20.63 79.90
CA ALA A 941 -20.12 -21.06 81.29
C ALA A 941 -19.79 -22.56 81.40
N HIS A 942 -20.14 -23.36 80.39
CA HIS A 942 -19.85 -24.79 80.33
C HIS A 942 -18.58 -25.10 79.51
N LEU A 943 -18.44 -24.52 78.32
CA LEU A 943 -17.29 -24.78 77.44
C LEU A 943 -16.05 -23.92 77.74
N GLY A 944 -16.20 -22.82 78.49
CA GLY A 944 -15.13 -21.84 78.70
C GLY A 944 -15.03 -20.82 77.57
N GLU A 945 -14.01 -19.95 77.63
CA GLU A 945 -13.66 -18.99 76.60
C GLU A 945 -12.22 -19.21 76.15
N GLY A 946 -12.01 -19.21 74.83
CA GLY A 946 -10.70 -19.34 74.21
C GLY A 946 -10.79 -18.99 72.72
N ASP A 947 -9.70 -18.47 72.16
CA ASP A 947 -9.63 -18.09 70.74
C ASP A 947 -9.08 -19.23 69.89
N ASP A 948 -9.71 -20.41 69.97
CA ASP A 948 -9.31 -21.62 69.25
C ASP A 948 -10.51 -22.45 68.80
N GLU A 949 -10.27 -23.45 67.96
CA GLU A 949 -11.30 -24.32 67.38
C GLU A 949 -12.06 -25.15 68.43
N ALA A 950 -11.52 -25.34 69.65
CA ALA A 950 -12.21 -26.07 70.70
C ALA A 950 -13.40 -25.28 71.28
N HIS A 951 -13.49 -23.98 70.98
CA HIS A 951 -14.56 -23.09 71.46
C HIS A 951 -15.59 -22.74 70.38
N ASP A 952 -15.40 -23.20 69.15
CA ASP A 952 -16.46 -23.24 68.13
C ASP A 952 -17.25 -24.55 68.27
N PHE A 953 -18.57 -24.51 68.13
CA PHE A 953 -19.42 -25.68 68.33
C PHE A 953 -20.68 -25.68 67.47
N SER A 954 -21.17 -26.88 67.18
CA SER A 954 -22.59 -27.13 66.87
C SER A 954 -23.23 -27.86 68.06
N ALA A 955 -24.56 -27.89 68.15
CA ALA A 955 -25.23 -28.49 69.30
C ALA A 955 -26.44 -29.36 68.90
N LYS A 956 -26.52 -30.56 69.45
CA LYS A 956 -27.74 -31.36 69.49
C LYS A 956 -28.37 -31.23 70.87
N VAL A 957 -29.62 -30.78 70.93
CA VAL A 957 -30.41 -30.65 72.16
C VAL A 957 -31.54 -31.68 72.11
N GLU A 958 -31.58 -32.60 73.06
CA GLU A 958 -32.62 -33.62 73.13
C GLU A 958 -33.19 -33.78 74.53
N THR A 959 -34.50 -34.04 74.63
CA THR A 959 -35.08 -34.56 75.87
C THR A 959 -34.90 -36.08 75.94
N THR A 960 -34.56 -36.58 77.13
CA THR A 960 -34.15 -37.96 77.37
C THR A 960 -35.20 -38.79 78.11
N ASN A 961 -36.37 -38.21 78.45
CA ASN A 961 -37.41 -38.83 79.25
C ASN A 961 -38.85 -38.51 78.81
#